data_AF-A0A2E4N301-F1
#
_entry.id   AF-A0A2E4N301-F1
#
_cell.length_a   1.000
_cell.length_b   1.000
_cell.length_c   1.000
_cell.angle_alpha   90.00
_cell.angle_beta   90.00
_cell.angle_gamma   90.00
#
_symmetry.space_group_name_H-M   'P 1'
#
loop_
_entity.id
_entity.type
_entity.pdbx_description
1 polymer ?
#
loop_
_entity_poly.entity_id
_entity_poly.type
_entity_poly.pdbx_seq_one_letter_code
_entity_poly.pdbx_strand_id
1 'polypeptide(L)'
;MLRLFPSLILLLLLALDLPAQSVVSLSAPRIAVAPFAYPGDSDYGVFIADRLGAELMRRSYSEALGRRRFVLVEPDTLRAELVRLVVSVKDRVQADALERLRRRTRADFVLTGTVESAGIRTIRARFVDLSTGRIIWSSEIHDDPAWTWTKANKNVGDIPAEEIVSRLGFSKADISPPPPDIEDLPTEIMIQPIFTTEWAYLAADCRIAIRQGMTRDAVFSLVPGEIKGRDNQQLVRIGAQDRERAMETTIADAILCGSIAVTGEAGTIHNLGLSLRLVDVESGHIIWNYATSGRKVWRWDKLSDILATMAGQQLEAIALFAASNAETMVSELVEQAVDGTSWCVLGEAYLSRGLVDKAEESFEQALTFDDAGARAQNGLGRIFIRRPEFFAKAIDHFKNAIDLDADFLEPYSNLARAYLERDMTDGVRFAKQAIKKDPTYSLPYRILGEYHARGEEDQKAASFLKTYIKFEPEDIETAVLLGRSLLRLKNYRQIDGLILPLYQAKPDAVDLIPILAIKDIKLRAFSSALDHFEMYLLRVTDRERKWFDDVRTVLPGNLAPVYASLEENERRVFRERFWREKDPDLTTELNERLLEHYGRVWFARRNFGDFAYPWDQRGAVYIRYGEPDYRSQSGRVPALTSSKVQQIKEQMYADLYNVPPQGELVGPVFPIRSSRGITLAQREEFANETSGVGPGDSRSISLMNPQARAENESYAPVTLFGDYSIVPWESWVYTEIGRGLVFDFTKEAGGSGFQFAPIPDMPPSIMRSTARMSEYAPKLAFQRTVDEIPDDFIEAEFAPIESLRHDVRDFRADPFRTRIDVSYEFPRSAVRTRESADGPVAIVSRSIALADSSFTRVFRRSDRVRLRPDEDGDIIDVIRADLEPGLYHLTLRIHDIGGGRLTAIEEDIEVEAYPDGELGLSDLFLATSINDYEGAIRFRRGRWEVIPRPGRTYTRKVVPFYYEIYGLTMNSFGQTNYRVTAGVRHKEGRRRRPAFLGEAKPEVTFTFDQTGDQDWERGQLELDLTEAKYGTNILTLSVMDLQTGKAVAKQVEFDYQEPE
;
A
#
# COMPACT_ATOMS: atom_id res chain seq x y z
N MET A 1 24.85 -63.33 -37.48
CA MET A 1 23.83 -64.39 -37.68
C MET A 1 22.98 -64.40 -36.40
N LEU A 2 21.76 -63.86 -36.37
CA LEU A 2 20.51 -64.46 -36.87
C LEU A 2 20.36 -65.88 -36.26
N ARG A 3 19.29 -66.32 -35.61
CA ARG A 3 17.83 -66.09 -35.74
C ARG A 3 17.19 -67.21 -34.87
N LEU A 4 16.09 -67.10 -34.13
CA LEU A 4 14.68 -67.10 -34.55
C LEU A 4 13.84 -67.55 -33.32
N PHE A 5 12.53 -67.30 -33.36
CA PHE A 5 11.48 -67.52 -32.34
C PHE A 5 11.33 -66.39 -31.32
N PRO A 6 10.52 -65.37 -31.69
CA PRO A 6 9.08 -65.55 -31.75
C PRO A 6 8.51 -65.21 -33.12
N SER A 7 8.53 -66.19 -34.03
CA SER A 7 7.87 -66.12 -35.36
C SER A 7 6.69 -67.07 -35.46
N LEU A 8 6.20 -67.66 -34.36
CA LEU A 8 5.15 -68.69 -34.42
C LEU A 8 3.73 -68.17 -34.13
N ILE A 9 3.57 -66.97 -33.54
CA ILE A 9 2.23 -66.36 -33.32
C ILE A 9 1.90 -65.35 -34.44
N LEU A 10 2.92 -64.74 -35.06
CA LEU A 10 2.72 -63.85 -36.21
C LEU A 10 2.42 -64.61 -37.52
N LEU A 11 2.82 -65.89 -37.62
CA LEU A 11 2.54 -66.76 -38.78
C LEU A 11 1.18 -67.47 -38.72
N LEU A 12 0.50 -67.45 -37.57
CA LEU A 12 -0.85 -68.01 -37.43
C LEU A 12 -1.97 -66.98 -37.71
N LEU A 13 -1.60 -65.71 -37.93
CA LEU A 13 -2.53 -64.66 -38.37
C LEU A 13 -2.30 -64.21 -39.83
N LEU A 14 -1.33 -64.81 -40.54
CA LEU A 14 -1.01 -64.51 -41.95
C LEU A 14 -1.50 -65.59 -42.95
N ALA A 15 -2.36 -66.52 -42.54
CA ALA A 15 -2.83 -67.63 -43.37
C ALA A 15 -4.37 -67.76 -43.49
N LEU A 16 -5.08 -66.63 -43.51
CA LEU A 16 -6.46 -66.58 -43.98
C LEU A 16 -6.60 -65.42 -44.96
N ASP A 17 -6.37 -65.72 -46.24
CA ASP A 17 -6.86 -64.95 -47.38
C ASP A 17 -8.40 -64.88 -47.26
N LEU A 18 -8.91 -63.77 -46.72
CA LEU A 18 -10.29 -63.37 -46.88
C LEU A 18 -10.33 -62.18 -47.85
N PRO A 19 -11.26 -62.18 -48.82
CA PRO A 19 -11.30 -61.20 -49.88
C PRO A 19 -11.57 -59.82 -49.30
N ALA A 20 -11.03 -58.79 -49.96
CA ALA A 20 -11.27 -57.38 -49.69
C ALA A 20 -12.72 -57.09 -49.28
N GLN A 21 -12.94 -56.96 -47.97
CA GLN A 21 -14.18 -56.45 -47.38
C GLN A 21 -13.77 -55.34 -46.42
N SER A 22 -14.13 -54.11 -46.81
CA SER A 22 -14.25 -52.91 -45.98
C SER A 22 -13.30 -52.85 -44.77
N VAL A 23 -12.19 -52.13 -44.91
CA VAL A 23 -11.52 -51.55 -43.75
C VAL A 23 -12.53 -50.61 -43.10
N VAL A 24 -13.24 -51.10 -42.08
CA VAL A 24 -14.01 -50.26 -41.18
C VAL A 24 -12.97 -49.39 -40.49
N SER A 25 -12.96 -48.09 -40.81
CA SER A 25 -12.29 -47.08 -40.00
C SER A 25 -12.91 -47.16 -38.60
N LEU A 26 -12.25 -47.87 -37.67
CA LEU A 26 -12.61 -47.82 -36.26
C LEU A 26 -12.19 -46.44 -35.76
N SER A 27 -13.16 -45.53 -35.66
CA SER A 27 -12.97 -44.22 -35.04
C SER A 27 -12.37 -44.40 -33.65
N ALA A 28 -11.35 -43.62 -33.29
CA ALA A 28 -10.73 -43.69 -31.97
C ALA A 28 -11.77 -43.46 -30.86
N PRO A 29 -11.70 -44.21 -29.74
CA PRO A 29 -12.66 -44.09 -28.65
C PRO A 29 -12.70 -42.69 -28.05
N ARG A 30 -13.89 -42.23 -27.68
CA ARG A 30 -14.15 -40.90 -27.10
C ARG A 30 -14.06 -40.97 -25.58
N ILE A 31 -13.24 -40.11 -24.99
CA ILE A 31 -13.07 -39.99 -23.54
C ILE A 31 -13.52 -38.61 -23.08
N ALA A 32 -14.49 -38.57 -22.16
CA ALA A 32 -14.89 -37.36 -21.47
C ALA A 32 -14.21 -37.25 -20.10
N VAL A 33 -13.67 -36.08 -19.77
CA VAL A 33 -13.17 -35.78 -18.42
C VAL A 33 -14.14 -34.80 -17.75
N ALA A 34 -14.95 -35.31 -16.83
CA ALA A 34 -15.96 -34.51 -16.16
C ALA A 34 -15.42 -33.85 -14.88
N PRO A 35 -15.96 -32.69 -14.47
CA PRO A 35 -15.58 -32.03 -13.23
C PRO A 35 -15.65 -32.96 -12.01
N PHE A 36 -14.69 -32.83 -11.11
CA PHE A 36 -14.67 -33.57 -9.86
C PHE A 36 -15.57 -32.87 -8.85
N ALA A 37 -16.33 -33.64 -8.06
CA ALA A 37 -17.19 -33.07 -7.03
C ALA A 37 -16.39 -32.77 -5.76
N TYR A 38 -16.28 -31.49 -5.39
CA TYR A 38 -15.70 -31.06 -4.12
C TYR A 38 -16.70 -30.19 -3.34
N PRO A 39 -17.07 -30.53 -2.09
CA PRO A 39 -18.03 -29.73 -1.32
C PRO A 39 -17.47 -28.38 -0.82
N GLY A 40 -16.15 -28.26 -0.66
CA GLY A 40 -15.51 -27.08 -0.07
C GLY A 40 -15.17 -25.97 -1.09
N ASP A 41 -14.90 -26.35 -2.35
CA ASP A 41 -14.54 -25.42 -3.43
C ASP A 41 -14.87 -26.08 -4.79
N SER A 42 -15.93 -25.64 -5.45
CA SER A 42 -16.32 -26.22 -6.74
C SER A 42 -15.32 -25.92 -7.86
N ASP A 43 -14.55 -24.84 -7.77
CA ASP A 43 -13.60 -24.42 -8.80
C ASP A 43 -12.43 -25.39 -8.88
N TYR A 44 -11.95 -25.83 -7.71
CA TYR A 44 -10.86 -26.79 -7.65
C TYR A 44 -11.20 -28.08 -8.41
N GLY A 45 -12.42 -28.59 -8.25
CA GLY A 45 -12.86 -29.80 -8.95
C GLY A 45 -12.88 -29.67 -10.48
N VAL A 46 -13.16 -28.47 -10.99
CA VAL A 46 -13.10 -28.15 -12.43
C VAL A 46 -11.65 -28.07 -12.88
N PHE A 47 -10.81 -27.33 -12.15
CA PHE A 47 -9.39 -27.18 -12.46
C PHE A 47 -8.64 -28.52 -12.48
N ILE A 48 -8.95 -29.44 -11.55
CA ILE A 48 -8.40 -30.81 -11.56
C ILE A 48 -8.76 -31.55 -12.85
N ALA A 49 -10.03 -31.51 -13.26
CA ALA A 49 -10.50 -32.15 -14.48
C ALA A 49 -9.82 -31.57 -15.73
N ASP A 50 -9.65 -30.25 -15.77
CA ASP A 50 -9.00 -29.51 -16.85
C ASP A 50 -7.54 -29.93 -17.01
N ARG A 51 -6.80 -29.97 -15.89
CA ARG A 51 -5.38 -30.37 -15.85
C ARG A 51 -5.17 -31.84 -16.18
N LEU A 52 -6.06 -32.73 -15.74
CA LEU A 52 -6.04 -34.14 -16.17
C LEU A 52 -6.33 -34.29 -17.66
N GLY A 53 -7.25 -33.48 -18.20
CA GLY A 53 -7.49 -33.42 -19.63
C GLY A 53 -6.25 -33.00 -20.41
N ALA A 54 -5.48 -32.02 -19.92
CA ALA A 54 -4.24 -31.56 -20.57
C ALA A 54 -3.18 -32.67 -20.60
N GLU A 55 -3.04 -33.44 -19.52
CA GLU A 55 -2.09 -34.55 -19.47
C GLU A 55 -2.53 -35.74 -20.34
N LEU A 56 -3.82 -36.07 -20.36
CA LEU A 56 -4.35 -37.08 -21.28
C LEU A 56 -4.16 -36.67 -22.74
N MET A 57 -4.27 -35.37 -23.06
CA MET A 57 -4.05 -34.86 -24.41
C MET A 57 -2.64 -35.17 -24.91
N ARG A 58 -1.62 -34.97 -24.06
CA ARG A 58 -0.21 -35.32 -24.37
C ARG A 58 0.02 -36.80 -24.64
N ARG A 59 -0.93 -37.67 -24.28
CA ARG A 59 -0.83 -39.14 -24.39
C ARG A 59 -1.86 -39.74 -25.33
N SER A 60 -2.61 -38.89 -26.01
CA SER A 60 -3.63 -39.28 -26.97
C SER A 60 -3.04 -39.87 -28.26
N TYR A 61 -1.74 -39.67 -28.52
CA TYR A 61 -1.07 -40.14 -29.72
C TYR A 61 -0.08 -41.28 -29.43
N SER A 62 0.02 -42.23 -30.36
CA SER A 62 0.95 -43.36 -30.26
C SER A 62 1.96 -43.31 -31.40
N GLU A 63 3.22 -43.02 -31.09
CA GLU A 63 4.31 -42.98 -32.07
C GLU A 63 4.44 -44.30 -32.83
N ALA A 64 4.43 -45.43 -32.10
CA ALA A 64 4.53 -46.77 -32.69
C ALA A 64 3.40 -47.15 -33.67
N LEU A 65 2.27 -46.43 -33.65
CA LEU A 65 1.09 -46.72 -34.47
C LEU A 65 0.72 -45.58 -35.44
N GLY A 66 1.40 -44.44 -35.36
CA GLY A 66 1.11 -43.26 -36.20
C GLY A 66 -0.34 -42.76 -36.14
N ARG A 67 -1.09 -43.06 -35.07
CA ARG A 67 -2.51 -42.71 -34.95
C ARG A 67 -2.94 -42.41 -33.52
N ARG A 68 -4.08 -41.71 -33.38
CA ARG A 68 -4.71 -41.40 -32.10
C ARG A 68 -5.19 -42.68 -31.39
N ARG A 69 -4.85 -42.82 -30.10
CA ARG A 69 -5.36 -43.88 -29.21
C ARG A 69 -6.80 -43.62 -28.77
N PHE A 70 -7.14 -42.35 -28.57
CA PHE A 70 -8.46 -41.87 -28.16
C PHE A 70 -8.59 -40.39 -28.53
N VAL A 71 -9.81 -39.88 -28.48
CA VAL A 71 -10.11 -38.44 -28.63
C VAL A 71 -10.75 -37.93 -27.35
N LEU A 72 -10.30 -36.78 -26.88
CA LEU A 72 -10.92 -36.11 -25.74
C LEU A 72 -12.13 -35.31 -26.21
N VAL A 73 -13.23 -35.42 -25.48
CA VAL A 73 -14.47 -34.70 -25.79
C VAL A 73 -14.95 -33.90 -24.59
N GLU A 74 -15.48 -32.71 -24.87
CA GLU A 74 -16.00 -31.82 -23.83
C GLU A 74 -17.38 -32.31 -23.35
N PRO A 75 -17.56 -32.61 -22.05
CA PRO A 75 -18.85 -33.07 -21.51
C PRO A 75 -19.73 -31.93 -21.01
N ASP A 76 -21.05 -32.14 -20.93
CA ASP A 76 -21.96 -31.28 -20.17
C ASP A 76 -21.58 -31.31 -18.67
N THR A 77 -21.89 -30.22 -17.96
CA THR A 77 -21.69 -30.16 -16.51
C THR A 77 -22.50 -31.27 -15.80
N LEU A 78 -21.82 -32.10 -15.02
CA LEU A 78 -22.45 -33.15 -14.21
C LEU A 78 -22.84 -32.59 -12.83
N ARG A 79 -24.01 -32.97 -12.32
CA ARG A 79 -24.42 -32.63 -10.95
C ARG A 79 -23.54 -33.38 -9.95
N ALA A 80 -23.13 -32.69 -8.88
CA ALA A 80 -22.29 -33.27 -7.83
C ALA A 80 -22.90 -34.56 -7.22
N GLU A 81 -24.23 -34.63 -7.09
CA GLU A 81 -24.95 -35.83 -6.64
C GLU A 81 -24.70 -37.05 -7.54
N LEU A 82 -24.72 -36.84 -8.86
CA LEU A 82 -24.48 -37.90 -9.84
C LEU A 82 -23.02 -38.38 -9.77
N VAL A 83 -22.07 -37.45 -9.62
CA VAL A 83 -20.64 -37.77 -9.48
C VAL A 83 -20.39 -38.58 -8.19
N ARG A 84 -20.99 -38.18 -7.06
CA ARG A 84 -20.89 -38.92 -5.80
C ARG A 84 -21.48 -40.33 -5.90
N LEU A 85 -22.59 -40.50 -6.62
CA LEU A 85 -23.22 -41.80 -6.86
C LEU A 85 -22.31 -42.73 -7.69
N VAL A 86 -21.52 -42.19 -8.62
CA VAL A 86 -20.55 -42.97 -9.41
C VAL A 86 -19.37 -43.41 -8.54
N VAL A 87 -18.87 -42.53 -7.68
CA VAL A 87 -17.70 -42.81 -6.83
C VAL A 87 -18.02 -43.75 -5.66
N SER A 88 -19.27 -43.77 -5.19
CA SER A 88 -19.70 -44.60 -4.05
C SER A 88 -19.87 -46.08 -4.35
N VAL A 89 -19.82 -46.48 -5.63
CA VAL A 89 -19.97 -47.89 -6.06
C VAL A 89 -18.61 -48.47 -6.47
N LYS A 90 -18.38 -49.76 -6.16
CA LYS A 90 -17.09 -50.41 -6.43
C LYS A 90 -16.92 -50.91 -7.87
N ASP A 91 -17.94 -51.57 -8.43
CA ASP A 91 -17.75 -52.34 -9.68
C ASP A 91 -18.56 -51.80 -10.88
N ARG A 92 -19.80 -51.33 -10.67
CA ARG A 92 -20.71 -50.98 -11.76
C ARG A 92 -21.69 -49.87 -11.41
N VAL A 93 -21.82 -48.89 -12.29
CA VAL A 93 -22.78 -47.77 -12.18
C VAL A 93 -24.21 -48.27 -12.47
N GLN A 94 -25.18 -47.78 -11.70
CA GLN A 94 -26.60 -48.11 -11.88
C GLN A 94 -27.15 -47.62 -13.23
N ALA A 95 -28.15 -48.31 -13.78
CA ALA A 95 -28.66 -48.07 -15.13
C ALA A 95 -29.18 -46.63 -15.36
N ASP A 96 -29.92 -46.04 -14.42
CA ASP A 96 -30.40 -44.64 -14.54
C ASP A 96 -29.24 -43.63 -14.52
N ALA A 97 -28.28 -43.81 -13.61
CA ALA A 97 -27.09 -42.98 -13.56
C ALA A 97 -26.21 -43.12 -14.83
N LEU A 98 -26.09 -44.33 -15.36
CA LEU A 98 -25.37 -44.63 -16.60
C LEU A 98 -25.99 -43.94 -17.82
N GLU A 99 -27.32 -43.97 -17.93
CA GLU A 99 -28.05 -43.31 -19.02
C GLU A 99 -27.89 -41.78 -18.95
N ARG A 100 -27.91 -41.21 -17.73
CA ARG A 100 -27.64 -39.77 -17.52
C ARG A 100 -26.22 -39.39 -17.89
N LEU A 101 -25.23 -40.23 -17.58
CA LEU A 101 -23.84 -40.02 -17.98
C LEU A 101 -23.70 -40.04 -19.50
N ARG A 102 -24.22 -41.08 -20.18
CA ARG A 102 -24.17 -41.20 -21.65
C ARG A 102 -24.72 -39.96 -22.36
N ARG A 103 -25.89 -39.48 -21.92
CA ARG A 103 -26.53 -38.31 -22.53
C ARG A 103 -25.72 -37.03 -22.35
N ARG A 104 -25.08 -36.86 -21.19
CA ARG A 104 -24.33 -35.65 -20.83
C ARG A 104 -22.89 -35.64 -21.34
N THR A 105 -22.30 -36.79 -21.61
CA THR A 105 -20.89 -36.84 -22.08
C THR A 105 -20.76 -37.11 -23.57
N ARG A 106 -21.73 -37.80 -24.20
CA ARG A 106 -21.63 -38.30 -25.59
C ARG A 106 -20.25 -38.94 -25.87
N ALA A 107 -19.79 -39.79 -24.94
CA ALA A 107 -18.47 -40.43 -24.96
C ALA A 107 -18.60 -41.95 -24.74
N ASP A 108 -17.53 -42.69 -25.07
CA ASP A 108 -17.43 -44.13 -24.80
C ASP A 108 -16.97 -44.38 -23.36
N PHE A 109 -16.14 -43.47 -22.83
CA PHE A 109 -15.62 -43.52 -21.47
C PHE A 109 -15.76 -42.17 -20.77
N VAL A 110 -15.91 -42.20 -19.45
CA VAL A 110 -15.88 -40.99 -18.61
C VAL A 110 -14.91 -41.15 -17.45
N LEU A 111 -14.06 -40.15 -17.25
CA LEU A 111 -13.24 -39.96 -16.06
C LEU A 111 -13.91 -38.92 -15.16
N THR A 112 -14.22 -39.28 -13.92
CA THR A 112 -14.81 -38.37 -12.93
C THR A 112 -14.42 -38.80 -11.51
N GLY A 113 -14.70 -37.96 -10.52
CA GLY A 113 -14.26 -38.24 -9.16
C GLY A 113 -14.74 -37.25 -8.10
N THR A 114 -14.32 -37.47 -6.86
CA THR A 114 -14.56 -36.56 -5.73
C THR A 114 -13.25 -36.05 -5.14
N VAL A 115 -13.30 -34.88 -4.53
CA VAL A 115 -12.21 -34.35 -3.68
C VAL A 115 -12.73 -34.22 -2.25
N GLU A 116 -11.91 -34.59 -1.27
CA GLU A 116 -12.18 -34.44 0.17
C GLU A 116 -11.00 -33.69 0.82
N SER A 117 -11.22 -32.88 1.86
CA SER A 117 -10.16 -32.09 2.51
C SER A 117 -10.17 -32.25 4.03
N ALA A 118 -9.02 -32.68 4.59
CA ALA A 118 -8.76 -32.78 6.03
C ALA A 118 -7.29 -32.39 6.33
N GLY A 119 -6.85 -31.24 5.81
CA GLY A 119 -5.45 -30.79 5.83
C GLY A 119 -4.68 -31.16 4.55
N ILE A 120 -4.79 -32.42 4.13
CA ILE A 120 -4.36 -32.92 2.81
C ILE A 120 -5.60 -33.21 1.97
N ARG A 121 -5.60 -32.83 0.69
CA ARG A 121 -6.72 -33.08 -0.25
C ARG A 121 -6.65 -34.52 -0.75
N THR A 122 -7.74 -35.26 -0.70
CA THR A 122 -7.82 -36.64 -1.21
C THR A 122 -8.69 -36.68 -2.45
N ILE A 123 -8.11 -37.08 -3.58
CA ILE A 123 -8.74 -37.18 -4.89
C ILE A 123 -9.10 -38.64 -5.16
N ARG A 124 -10.40 -38.93 -5.27
CA ARG A 124 -10.91 -40.26 -5.67
C ARG A 124 -11.38 -40.22 -7.11
N ALA A 125 -10.65 -40.86 -8.02
CA ALA A 125 -10.96 -40.89 -9.44
C ALA A 125 -11.52 -42.25 -9.88
N ARG A 126 -12.41 -42.24 -10.87
CA ARG A 126 -13.03 -43.42 -11.49
C ARG A 126 -13.09 -43.26 -13.00
N PHE A 127 -12.67 -44.31 -13.70
CA PHE A 127 -12.79 -44.41 -15.15
C PHE A 127 -13.86 -45.45 -15.49
N VAL A 128 -14.93 -44.99 -16.13
CA VAL A 128 -16.14 -45.77 -16.37
C VAL A 128 -16.31 -46.02 -17.85
N ASP A 129 -16.48 -47.29 -18.22
CA ASP A 129 -16.94 -47.69 -19.55
C ASP A 129 -18.44 -47.46 -19.65
N LEU A 130 -18.84 -46.50 -20.48
CA LEU A 130 -20.23 -46.12 -20.60
C LEU A 130 -21.07 -47.18 -21.33
N SER A 131 -20.49 -48.07 -22.13
CA SER A 131 -21.21 -49.14 -22.83
C SER A 131 -21.68 -50.24 -21.87
N THR A 132 -20.84 -50.60 -20.89
CA THR A 132 -21.14 -51.66 -19.92
C THR A 132 -21.54 -51.13 -18.54
N GLY A 133 -21.23 -49.87 -18.23
CA GLY A 133 -21.37 -49.27 -16.91
C GLY A 133 -20.32 -49.75 -15.91
N ARG A 134 -19.31 -50.53 -16.35
CA ARG A 134 -18.26 -51.06 -15.47
C ARG A 134 -17.24 -49.98 -15.14
N ILE A 135 -16.79 -49.97 -13.90
CA ILE A 135 -15.62 -49.21 -13.48
C ILE A 135 -14.40 -50.02 -13.91
N ILE A 136 -13.74 -49.57 -14.97
CA ILE A 136 -12.56 -50.25 -15.53
C ILE A 136 -11.28 -49.84 -14.83
N TRP A 137 -11.30 -48.69 -14.13
CA TRP A 137 -10.21 -48.25 -13.29
C TRP A 137 -10.67 -47.34 -12.15
N SER A 138 -9.96 -47.41 -11.02
CA SER A 138 -10.23 -46.60 -9.83
C SER A 138 -8.94 -46.29 -9.08
N SER A 139 -8.79 -45.08 -8.56
CA SER A 139 -7.69 -44.72 -7.67
C SER A 139 -8.12 -43.72 -6.60
N GLU A 140 -7.37 -43.71 -5.50
CA GLU A 140 -7.45 -42.75 -4.42
C GLU A 140 -6.05 -42.20 -4.20
N ILE A 141 -5.94 -40.87 -4.16
CA ILE A 141 -4.65 -40.20 -4.16
C ILE A 141 -4.69 -38.98 -3.25
N HIS A 142 -3.58 -38.70 -2.60
CA HIS A 142 -3.44 -37.57 -1.68
C HIS A 142 -2.60 -36.47 -2.33
N ASP A 143 -3.12 -35.26 -2.28
CA ASP A 143 -2.57 -34.02 -2.80
C ASP A 143 -2.40 -33.06 -1.62
N ASP A 144 -1.18 -32.58 -1.38
CA ASP A 144 -0.88 -31.66 -0.29
C ASP A 144 -0.82 -30.21 -0.82
N PRO A 145 -1.90 -29.42 -0.66
CA PRO A 145 -1.90 -28.02 -1.03
C PRO A 145 -1.12 -27.15 -0.04
N ALA A 146 -0.58 -27.69 1.06
CA ALA A 146 0.39 -26.98 1.90
C ALA A 146 1.76 -27.07 1.23
N TRP A 147 2.13 -26.01 0.52
CA TRP A 147 3.37 -25.90 -0.23
C TRP A 147 4.55 -25.73 0.74
N THR A 148 4.93 -26.82 1.40
CA THR A 148 6.07 -26.85 2.31
C THR A 148 7.37 -26.75 1.51
N TRP A 149 8.31 -25.99 2.07
CA TRP A 149 9.63 -25.67 1.51
C TRP A 149 10.55 -26.91 1.48
N THR A 150 10.19 -27.97 0.77
CA THR A 150 11.08 -29.13 0.60
C THR A 150 11.73 -29.14 -0.76
N LYS A 151 13.07 -29.22 -0.72
CA LYS A 151 13.99 -29.51 -1.82
C LYS A 151 13.53 -30.77 -2.57
N ALA A 152 12.88 -30.61 -3.71
CA ALA A 152 12.81 -31.59 -4.78
C ALA A 152 12.17 -30.93 -5.99
N ASN A 153 12.75 -31.16 -7.16
CA ASN A 153 12.30 -30.70 -8.48
C ASN A 153 10.89 -31.20 -8.86
N LYS A 154 9.85 -30.73 -8.19
CA LYS A 154 8.46 -31.02 -8.54
C LYS A 154 7.75 -29.73 -8.93
N ASN A 155 7.07 -29.78 -10.09
CA ASN A 155 6.16 -28.71 -10.49
C ASN A 155 5.12 -28.58 -9.39
N VAL A 156 4.75 -27.34 -9.08
CA VAL A 156 4.04 -27.13 -7.85
C VAL A 156 2.52 -27.23 -8.06
N GLY A 157 1.87 -27.98 -7.16
CA GLY A 157 0.57 -28.57 -7.43
C GLY A 157 0.67 -29.76 -8.39
N ASP A 158 1.67 -30.64 -8.25
CA ASP A 158 1.64 -31.99 -8.82
C ASP A 158 0.39 -32.70 -8.31
N ILE A 159 -0.77 -32.40 -8.91
CA ILE A 159 -1.80 -33.41 -9.11
C ILE A 159 -0.99 -34.56 -9.69
N PRO A 160 -1.09 -35.76 -9.12
CA PRO A 160 -0.37 -36.89 -9.64
C PRO A 160 -1.12 -37.38 -10.87
N ALA A 161 -1.33 -36.50 -11.85
CA ALA A 161 -1.78 -36.80 -13.19
C ALA A 161 -0.86 -37.87 -13.75
N GLU A 162 0.47 -37.76 -13.55
CA GLU A 162 1.42 -38.82 -13.88
C GLU A 162 1.10 -40.15 -13.16
N GLU A 163 0.69 -40.15 -11.89
CA GLU A 163 0.33 -41.39 -11.18
C GLU A 163 -1.04 -41.94 -11.61
N ILE A 164 -2.05 -41.09 -11.78
CA ILE A 164 -3.38 -41.44 -12.32
C ILE A 164 -3.21 -42.10 -13.68
N VAL A 165 -2.42 -41.47 -14.54
CA VAL A 165 -2.17 -41.85 -15.92
C VAL A 165 -1.23 -43.06 -16.01
N SER A 166 -0.20 -43.14 -15.17
CA SER A 166 0.66 -44.32 -15.03
C SER A 166 -0.17 -45.54 -14.57
N ARG A 167 -1.08 -45.35 -13.62
CA ARG A 167 -2.01 -46.41 -13.17
C ARG A 167 -3.08 -46.76 -14.21
N LEU A 168 -3.38 -45.86 -15.15
CA LEU A 168 -4.19 -46.16 -16.35
C LEU A 168 -3.39 -46.91 -17.42
N GLY A 169 -2.10 -47.18 -17.21
CA GLY A 169 -1.25 -47.98 -18.08
C GLY A 169 -0.52 -47.21 -19.17
N PHE A 170 -0.45 -45.88 -19.10
CA PHE A 170 0.29 -45.06 -20.05
C PHE A 170 1.79 -44.99 -19.68
N SER A 171 2.69 -45.00 -20.68
CA SER A 171 4.16 -45.09 -20.49
C SER A 171 4.81 -43.72 -20.21
N LYS A 172 6.09 -43.65 -19.79
CA LYS A 172 6.78 -42.36 -19.58
C LYS A 172 7.08 -41.57 -20.86
N ALA A 173 7.13 -42.23 -22.02
CA ALA A 173 7.39 -41.60 -23.30
C ALA A 173 6.13 -41.66 -24.15
N ASP A 174 5.33 -40.59 -24.12
CA ASP A 174 4.28 -40.34 -25.10
C ASP A 174 4.30 -38.81 -25.37
N ILE A 175 4.32 -38.46 -26.65
CA ILE A 175 4.51 -37.10 -27.20
C ILE A 175 3.15 -36.45 -27.46
N SER A 176 3.08 -35.12 -27.39
CA SER A 176 1.90 -34.36 -27.84
C SER A 176 1.46 -34.81 -29.24
N PRO A 177 0.15 -34.86 -29.53
CA PRO A 177 -0.31 -35.17 -30.88
C PRO A 177 0.36 -34.21 -31.88
N PRO A 178 0.76 -34.70 -33.07
CA PRO A 178 1.31 -33.84 -34.10
C PRO A 178 0.30 -32.72 -34.41
N PRO A 179 0.78 -31.51 -34.76
CA PRO A 179 -0.11 -30.41 -35.11
C PRO A 179 -1.04 -30.86 -36.25
N PRO A 180 -2.32 -30.45 -36.22
CA PRO A 180 -3.25 -30.75 -37.31
C PRO A 180 -2.76 -30.10 -38.62
N ASP A 181 -3.18 -30.68 -39.75
CA ASP A 181 -2.94 -30.08 -41.06
C ASP A 181 -3.54 -28.67 -41.12
N ILE A 182 -2.92 -27.79 -41.91
CA ILE A 182 -3.31 -26.36 -41.98
C ILE A 182 -4.78 -26.19 -42.38
N GLU A 183 -5.28 -27.08 -43.25
CA GLU A 183 -6.67 -27.07 -43.72
C GLU A 183 -7.68 -27.50 -42.64
N ASP A 184 -7.21 -28.15 -41.57
CA ASP A 184 -8.01 -28.67 -40.46
C ASP A 184 -7.94 -27.77 -39.20
N LEU A 185 -7.21 -26.65 -39.25
CA LEU A 185 -7.11 -25.69 -38.14
C LEU A 185 -8.34 -24.77 -38.08
N PRO A 186 -8.90 -24.50 -36.89
CA PRO A 186 -9.98 -23.53 -36.76
C PRO A 186 -9.49 -22.12 -37.08
N THR A 187 -10.25 -21.39 -37.88
CA THR A 187 -9.88 -20.03 -38.30
C THR A 187 -10.54 -18.97 -37.44
N GLU A 188 -11.80 -19.19 -37.06
CA GLU A 188 -12.62 -18.28 -36.28
C GLU A 188 -12.81 -18.80 -34.84
N ILE A 189 -12.15 -18.17 -33.87
CA ILE A 189 -12.17 -18.58 -32.46
C ILE A 189 -13.02 -17.63 -31.62
N MET A 190 -13.96 -18.19 -30.85
CA MET A 190 -14.67 -17.47 -29.79
C MET A 190 -14.06 -17.74 -28.42
N ILE A 191 -13.81 -16.69 -27.63
CA ILE A 191 -13.26 -16.82 -26.27
C ILE A 191 -14.38 -16.73 -25.23
N GLN A 192 -14.64 -17.82 -24.49
CA GLN A 192 -15.55 -17.84 -23.35
C GLN A 192 -14.91 -17.24 -22.07
N PRO A 193 -15.72 -16.81 -21.09
CA PRO A 193 -15.23 -16.47 -19.76
C PRO A 193 -14.43 -17.61 -19.12
N ILE A 194 -13.28 -17.27 -18.53
CA ILE A 194 -12.50 -18.24 -17.74
C ILE A 194 -13.27 -18.53 -16.44
N PHE A 195 -13.43 -19.81 -16.13
CA PHE A 195 -14.25 -20.25 -15.00
C PHE A 195 -13.53 -20.09 -13.65
N THR A 196 -14.16 -19.36 -12.72
CA THR A 196 -13.87 -19.27 -11.27
C THR A 196 -15.02 -18.58 -10.55
N THR A 197 -15.32 -18.99 -9.32
CA THR A 197 -16.31 -18.42 -8.41
C THR A 197 -15.71 -17.47 -7.37
N GLU A 198 -14.45 -17.68 -6.94
CA GLU A 198 -13.82 -16.82 -5.91
C GLU A 198 -13.05 -15.61 -6.48
N TRP A 199 -12.53 -15.72 -7.71
CA TRP A 199 -11.59 -14.75 -8.27
C TRP A 199 -12.00 -14.23 -9.66
N ALA A 200 -13.28 -13.89 -9.84
CA ALA A 200 -13.86 -13.52 -11.14
C ALA A 200 -13.13 -12.39 -11.87
N TYR A 201 -12.57 -11.42 -11.14
CA TYR A 201 -11.77 -10.32 -11.68
C TYR A 201 -10.42 -10.82 -12.25
N LEU A 202 -9.78 -11.79 -11.60
CA LEU A 202 -8.55 -12.41 -12.09
C LEU A 202 -8.77 -13.16 -13.41
N ALA A 203 -9.89 -13.86 -13.51
CA ALA A 203 -10.33 -14.53 -14.73
C ALA A 203 -10.63 -13.53 -15.86
N ALA A 204 -11.18 -12.35 -15.53
CA ALA A 204 -11.41 -11.30 -16.51
C ALA A 204 -10.10 -10.73 -17.07
N ASP A 205 -9.12 -10.44 -16.21
CA ASP A 205 -7.81 -9.94 -16.62
C ASP A 205 -7.05 -10.97 -17.49
N CYS A 206 -7.09 -12.26 -17.12
CA CYS A 206 -6.54 -13.34 -17.94
C CYS A 206 -7.18 -13.38 -19.33
N ARG A 207 -8.52 -13.24 -19.41
CA ARG A 207 -9.25 -13.25 -20.69
C ARG A 207 -8.83 -12.06 -21.57
N ILE A 208 -8.62 -10.88 -20.98
CA ILE A 208 -8.13 -9.69 -21.69
C ILE A 208 -6.73 -9.95 -22.25
N ALA A 209 -5.80 -10.46 -21.43
CA ALA A 209 -4.44 -10.77 -21.85
C ALA A 209 -4.40 -11.82 -22.97
N ILE A 210 -5.20 -12.88 -22.86
CA ILE A 210 -5.32 -13.91 -23.90
C ILE A 210 -5.84 -13.30 -25.20
N ARG A 211 -6.91 -12.48 -25.13
CA ARG A 211 -7.47 -11.80 -26.31
C ARG A 211 -6.42 -10.92 -26.98
N GLN A 212 -5.73 -10.08 -26.20
CA GLN A 212 -4.70 -9.20 -26.70
C GLN A 212 -3.55 -9.97 -27.36
N GLY A 213 -3.07 -11.04 -26.74
CA GLY A 213 -2.01 -11.88 -27.30
C GLY A 213 -2.42 -12.58 -28.59
N MET A 214 -3.60 -13.20 -28.64
CA MET A 214 -4.10 -13.85 -29.87
C MET A 214 -4.28 -12.84 -31.01
N THR A 215 -4.75 -11.61 -30.72
CA THR A 215 -4.86 -10.55 -31.73
C THR A 215 -3.52 -9.99 -32.17
N ARG A 216 -2.55 -9.88 -31.24
CA ARG A 216 -1.22 -9.33 -31.51
C ARG A 216 -0.41 -10.28 -32.41
N ASP A 217 -0.44 -11.56 -32.08
CA ASP A 217 0.37 -12.58 -32.74
C ASP A 217 -0.31 -13.11 -34.02
N ALA A 218 -1.53 -12.63 -34.33
CA ALA A 218 -2.35 -12.98 -35.50
C ALA A 218 -2.51 -14.50 -35.72
N VAL A 219 -2.44 -15.28 -34.63
CA VAL A 219 -2.46 -16.76 -34.68
C VAL A 219 -3.83 -17.27 -35.13
N PHE A 220 -4.91 -16.58 -34.76
CA PHE A 220 -6.30 -16.91 -35.07
C PHE A 220 -7.15 -15.64 -35.21
N SER A 221 -8.26 -15.70 -35.96
CA SER A 221 -9.27 -14.63 -35.97
C SER A 221 -10.19 -14.77 -34.77
N LEU A 222 -10.44 -13.67 -34.05
CA LEU A 222 -11.31 -13.70 -32.88
C LEU A 222 -12.72 -13.21 -33.21
N VAL A 223 -13.72 -14.07 -32.95
CA VAL A 223 -15.14 -13.74 -33.11
C VAL A 223 -15.72 -13.19 -31.81
N PRO A 224 -16.45 -12.06 -31.85
CA PRO A 224 -17.15 -11.54 -30.68
C PRO A 224 -18.36 -12.42 -30.33
N GLY A 225 -18.55 -12.73 -29.05
CA GLY A 225 -19.70 -13.51 -28.58
C GLY A 225 -19.46 -14.21 -27.25
N GLU A 226 -20.53 -14.73 -26.65
CA GLU A 226 -20.48 -15.58 -25.46
C GLU A 226 -21.66 -16.57 -25.46
N ILE A 227 -21.44 -17.79 -24.97
CA ILE A 227 -22.50 -18.80 -24.87
C ILE A 227 -22.97 -18.76 -23.42
N LYS A 228 -24.25 -18.44 -23.23
CA LYS A 228 -24.83 -18.30 -21.91
C LYS A 228 -25.81 -19.42 -21.60
N GLY A 229 -25.74 -19.92 -20.37
CA GLY A 229 -26.67 -20.92 -19.86
C GLY A 229 -28.09 -20.38 -19.67
N ARG A 230 -28.99 -21.23 -19.15
CA ARG A 230 -30.32 -20.76 -18.70
C ARG A 230 -30.13 -19.70 -17.60
N ASP A 231 -30.95 -18.66 -17.63
CA ASP A 231 -30.89 -17.51 -16.70
C ASP A 231 -29.57 -16.73 -16.72
N ASN A 232 -28.89 -16.67 -17.86
CA ASN A 232 -27.68 -15.86 -18.07
C ASN A 232 -26.47 -16.30 -17.20
N GLN A 233 -26.48 -17.53 -16.68
CA GLN A 233 -25.40 -18.10 -15.87
C GLN A 233 -24.17 -18.44 -16.70
N GLN A 234 -22.99 -18.27 -16.09
CA GLN A 234 -21.71 -18.67 -16.66
C GLN A 234 -21.64 -20.20 -16.78
N LEU A 235 -21.25 -20.68 -17.96
CA LEU A 235 -21.12 -22.11 -18.22
C LEU A 235 -19.74 -22.61 -17.75
N VAL A 236 -19.74 -23.65 -16.93
CA VAL A 236 -18.52 -24.32 -16.44
C VAL A 236 -17.83 -25.12 -17.56
N ARG A 237 -18.64 -25.75 -18.41
CA ARG A 237 -18.27 -26.66 -19.49
C ARG A 237 -19.23 -26.43 -20.65
N ILE A 238 -18.73 -26.57 -21.88
CA ILE A 238 -19.52 -26.34 -23.09
C ILE A 238 -20.02 -27.67 -23.61
N GLY A 239 -21.24 -28.00 -23.19
CA GLY A 239 -21.87 -29.28 -23.47
C GLY A 239 -22.31 -29.45 -24.91
N ALA A 240 -22.80 -30.64 -25.26
CA ALA A 240 -23.31 -30.91 -26.59
C ALA A 240 -24.50 -30.00 -26.96
N GLN A 241 -25.38 -29.72 -26.00
CA GLN A 241 -26.52 -28.81 -26.20
C GLN A 241 -26.07 -27.35 -26.38
N ASP A 242 -25.00 -26.95 -25.66
CA ASP A 242 -24.46 -25.59 -25.74
C ASP A 242 -23.75 -25.36 -27.09
N ARG A 243 -23.09 -26.39 -27.63
CA ARG A 243 -22.45 -26.37 -28.95
C ARG A 243 -23.46 -26.35 -30.10
N GLU A 244 -24.53 -27.15 -30.03
CA GLU A 244 -25.63 -27.09 -31.01
C GLU A 244 -26.21 -25.66 -31.11
N ARG A 245 -26.40 -25.00 -29.97
CA ARG A 245 -26.81 -23.58 -29.92
C ARG A 245 -25.74 -22.63 -30.46
N ALA A 246 -24.46 -22.91 -30.20
CA ALA A 246 -23.35 -22.10 -30.71
C ALA A 246 -23.28 -22.13 -32.25
N MET A 247 -23.52 -23.29 -32.88
CA MET A 247 -23.59 -23.43 -34.35
C MET A 247 -24.70 -22.58 -34.97
N GLU A 248 -25.81 -22.39 -34.26
CA GLU A 248 -26.95 -21.60 -34.74
C GLU A 248 -26.76 -20.09 -34.53
N THR A 249 -25.87 -19.68 -33.62
CA THR A 249 -25.79 -18.30 -33.11
C THR A 249 -24.46 -17.60 -33.33
N THR A 250 -23.41 -18.34 -33.72
CA THR A 250 -22.06 -17.81 -33.90
C THR A 250 -21.41 -18.39 -35.15
N ILE A 251 -20.43 -17.68 -35.70
CA ILE A 251 -19.61 -18.13 -36.83
C ILE A 251 -18.29 -18.78 -36.38
N ALA A 252 -18.15 -19.12 -35.09
CA ALA A 252 -16.91 -19.65 -34.55
C ALA A 252 -16.74 -21.14 -34.91
N ASP A 253 -15.57 -21.50 -35.44
CA ASP A 253 -15.16 -22.88 -35.72
C ASP A 253 -14.76 -23.60 -34.42
N ALA A 254 -14.14 -22.85 -33.50
CA ALA A 254 -13.71 -23.37 -32.20
C ALA A 254 -13.95 -22.38 -31.06
N ILE A 255 -14.05 -22.92 -29.85
CA ILE A 255 -14.24 -22.16 -28.64
C ILE A 255 -13.08 -22.37 -27.69
N LEU A 256 -12.45 -21.27 -27.29
CA LEU A 256 -11.43 -21.25 -26.25
C LEU A 256 -12.11 -21.02 -24.89
N CYS A 257 -11.97 -21.98 -23.98
CA CYS A 257 -12.47 -21.91 -22.62
C CYS A 257 -11.39 -22.38 -21.63
N GLY A 258 -11.58 -22.15 -20.34
CA GLY A 258 -10.57 -22.52 -19.35
C GLY A 258 -11.00 -22.30 -17.92
N SER A 259 -10.12 -22.67 -17.00
CA SER A 259 -10.30 -22.46 -15.56
C SER A 259 -9.03 -21.92 -14.92
N ILE A 260 -9.23 -21.19 -13.82
CA ILE A 260 -8.16 -20.64 -13.00
C ILE A 260 -8.34 -21.16 -11.57
N ALA A 261 -7.24 -21.56 -10.94
CA ALA A 261 -7.22 -21.97 -9.54
C ALA A 261 -6.15 -21.19 -8.80
N VAL A 262 -6.53 -20.63 -7.65
CA VAL A 262 -5.68 -19.83 -6.79
C VAL A 262 -5.61 -20.51 -5.43
N THR A 263 -4.43 -20.55 -4.80
CA THR A 263 -4.32 -20.92 -3.38
C THR A 263 -3.53 -19.85 -2.63
N GLY A 264 -4.02 -19.49 -1.44
CA GLY A 264 -3.61 -18.28 -0.73
C GLY A 264 -4.24 -18.16 0.66
N GLU A 265 -3.55 -17.51 1.60
CA GLU A 265 -4.14 -17.05 2.87
C GLU A 265 -4.16 -15.52 2.93
N ALA A 266 -5.23 -14.97 3.55
CA ALA A 266 -5.32 -13.56 3.95
C ALA A 266 -4.95 -12.53 2.86
N GLY A 267 -5.43 -12.72 1.62
CA GLY A 267 -5.24 -11.77 0.52
C GLY A 267 -3.91 -11.90 -0.24
N THR A 268 -3.09 -12.88 0.10
CA THR A 268 -1.88 -13.24 -0.65
C THR A 268 -2.09 -14.46 -1.53
N ILE A 269 -1.51 -14.46 -2.73
CA ILE A 269 -1.54 -15.60 -3.65
C ILE A 269 -0.22 -16.32 -3.51
N HIS A 270 -0.23 -17.50 -2.89
CA HIS A 270 0.95 -18.34 -2.89
C HIS A 270 1.14 -18.91 -4.30
N ASN A 271 0.04 -19.38 -4.90
CA ASN A 271 0.09 -20.19 -6.10
C ASN A 271 -1.09 -19.94 -7.03
N LEU A 272 -0.80 -20.07 -8.32
CA LEU A 272 -1.74 -19.83 -9.39
C LEU A 272 -1.62 -20.91 -10.45
N GLY A 273 -2.76 -21.46 -10.86
CA GLY A 273 -2.88 -22.39 -11.98
C GLY A 273 -3.86 -21.88 -13.03
N LEU A 274 -3.50 -22.00 -14.30
CA LEU A 274 -4.34 -21.65 -15.44
C LEU A 274 -4.36 -22.82 -16.43
N SER A 275 -5.56 -23.28 -16.81
CA SER A 275 -5.74 -24.28 -17.86
C SER A 275 -6.68 -23.77 -18.92
N LEU A 276 -6.30 -23.94 -20.18
CA LEU A 276 -7.06 -23.54 -21.36
C LEU A 276 -7.32 -24.76 -22.26
N ARG A 277 -8.47 -24.74 -22.93
CA ARG A 277 -8.92 -25.75 -23.88
C ARG A 277 -9.50 -25.09 -25.11
N LEU A 278 -9.12 -25.61 -26.26
CA LEU A 278 -9.73 -25.29 -27.53
C LEU A 278 -10.65 -26.44 -27.94
N VAL A 279 -11.94 -26.14 -28.01
CA VAL A 279 -13.00 -27.11 -28.30
C VAL A 279 -13.58 -26.82 -29.67
N ASP A 280 -13.52 -27.80 -30.56
CA ASP A 280 -14.15 -27.73 -31.87
C ASP A 280 -15.68 -27.66 -31.74
N VAL A 281 -16.31 -26.69 -32.38
CA VAL A 281 -17.74 -26.42 -32.20
C VAL A 281 -18.57 -27.58 -32.75
N GLU A 282 -18.26 -28.10 -33.93
CA GLU A 282 -19.04 -29.16 -34.60
C GLU A 282 -18.95 -30.51 -33.88
N SER A 283 -17.74 -31.02 -33.71
CA SER A 283 -17.47 -32.36 -33.17
C SER A 283 -17.49 -32.43 -31.64
N GLY A 284 -17.10 -31.33 -30.98
CA GLY A 284 -16.88 -31.27 -29.52
C GLY A 284 -15.59 -31.91 -29.09
N HIS A 285 -14.70 -32.15 -30.03
CA HIS A 285 -13.36 -32.63 -29.77
C HIS A 285 -12.55 -31.51 -29.11
N ILE A 286 -11.85 -31.87 -28.05
CA ILE A 286 -10.82 -31.01 -27.48
C ILE A 286 -9.59 -31.19 -28.38
N ILE A 287 -9.37 -30.23 -29.27
CA ILE A 287 -8.30 -30.28 -30.28
C ILE A 287 -6.98 -29.72 -29.74
N TRP A 288 -7.03 -28.90 -28.69
CA TRP A 288 -5.87 -28.48 -27.90
C TRP A 288 -6.26 -28.29 -26.44
N ASN A 289 -5.37 -28.70 -25.52
CA ASN A 289 -5.55 -28.50 -24.09
C ASN A 289 -4.17 -28.35 -23.42
N TYR A 290 -4.00 -27.29 -22.66
CA TYR A 290 -2.76 -27.05 -21.94
C TYR A 290 -3.02 -26.45 -20.56
N ALA A 291 -2.14 -26.76 -19.62
CA ALA A 291 -2.21 -26.27 -18.25
C ALA A 291 -0.82 -25.79 -17.81
N THR A 292 -0.78 -24.63 -17.16
CA THR A 292 0.43 -24.06 -16.57
C THR A 292 0.16 -23.63 -15.14
N SER A 293 1.20 -23.61 -14.33
CA SER A 293 1.15 -23.19 -12.93
C SER A 293 2.38 -22.34 -12.62
N GLY A 294 2.16 -21.19 -11.98
CA GLY A 294 3.21 -20.29 -11.53
C GLY A 294 3.44 -20.37 -10.03
N ARG A 295 4.69 -20.18 -9.60
CA ARG A 295 5.05 -19.89 -8.21
C ARG A 295 5.48 -18.42 -8.08
N LYS A 296 5.11 -17.82 -6.95
CA LYS A 296 5.32 -16.42 -6.51
C LYS A 296 4.27 -15.48 -7.09
N VAL A 297 3.51 -14.79 -6.23
CA VAL A 297 3.67 -13.34 -6.00
C VAL A 297 2.72 -12.84 -4.93
N TRP A 298 3.25 -11.95 -4.11
CA TRP A 298 2.59 -11.42 -2.93
C TRP A 298 2.02 -9.99 -3.15
N ARG A 299 2.11 -9.47 -4.39
CA ARG A 299 1.64 -8.14 -4.85
C ARG A 299 0.63 -8.25 -6.00
N TRP A 300 -0.57 -7.70 -5.84
CA TRP A 300 -1.61 -7.78 -6.88
C TRP A 300 -1.30 -6.98 -8.16
N ASP A 301 -0.51 -5.90 -8.07
CA ASP A 301 -0.05 -5.15 -9.25
C ASP A 301 0.96 -5.96 -10.09
N LYS A 302 1.73 -6.87 -9.47
CA LYS A 302 2.58 -7.85 -10.15
C LYS A 302 1.85 -9.15 -10.52
N LEU A 303 0.65 -9.37 -9.99
CA LEU A 303 -0.19 -10.48 -10.41
C LEU A 303 -0.57 -10.31 -11.88
N SER A 304 -0.81 -9.08 -12.33
CA SER A 304 -0.97 -8.76 -13.75
C SER A 304 0.23 -9.25 -14.58
N ASP A 305 1.46 -9.01 -14.13
CA ASP A 305 2.67 -9.49 -14.84
C ASP A 305 2.74 -11.02 -14.91
N ILE A 306 2.31 -11.71 -13.85
CA ILE A 306 2.28 -13.19 -13.83
C ILE A 306 1.13 -13.73 -14.65
N LEU A 307 -0.03 -13.12 -14.59
CA LEU A 307 -1.14 -13.46 -15.47
C LEU A 307 -0.71 -13.26 -16.92
N ALA A 308 -0.07 -12.14 -17.25
CA ALA A 308 0.47 -11.86 -18.56
C ALA A 308 1.55 -12.88 -18.94
N THR A 309 2.40 -13.32 -17.99
CA THR A 309 3.40 -14.36 -18.22
C THR A 309 2.77 -15.74 -18.43
N MET A 310 1.81 -16.15 -17.60
CA MET A 310 1.14 -17.45 -17.68
C MET A 310 0.20 -17.51 -18.90
N ALA A 311 -0.57 -16.45 -19.15
CA ALA A 311 -1.33 -16.28 -20.39
C ALA A 311 -0.37 -16.26 -21.58
N GLY A 312 0.76 -15.55 -21.48
CA GLY A 312 1.83 -15.54 -22.48
C GLY A 312 2.37 -16.94 -22.78
N GLN A 313 2.67 -17.76 -21.76
CA GLN A 313 3.10 -19.15 -21.93
C GLN A 313 2.01 -20.02 -22.57
N GLN A 314 0.75 -19.83 -22.21
CA GLN A 314 -0.38 -20.54 -22.80
C GLN A 314 -0.61 -20.13 -24.26
N LEU A 315 -0.48 -18.84 -24.54
CA LEU A 315 -0.53 -18.26 -25.88
C LEU A 315 0.65 -18.72 -26.73
N GLU A 316 1.83 -18.85 -26.13
CA GLU A 316 3.00 -19.40 -26.79
C GLU A 316 2.80 -20.89 -27.08
N ALA A 317 2.22 -21.66 -26.15
CA ALA A 317 1.93 -23.07 -26.36
C ALA A 317 0.83 -23.32 -27.41
N ILE A 318 -0.22 -22.49 -27.45
CA ILE A 318 -1.25 -22.56 -28.49
C ILE A 318 -0.74 -22.02 -29.82
N ALA A 319 0.11 -20.98 -29.80
CA ALA A 319 0.81 -20.50 -30.97
C ALA A 319 1.78 -21.57 -31.48
N LEU A 320 2.48 -22.31 -30.63
CA LEU A 320 3.36 -23.42 -31.02
C LEU A 320 2.57 -24.59 -31.63
N PHE A 321 1.39 -24.88 -31.07
CA PHE A 321 0.44 -25.83 -31.65
C PHE A 321 -0.06 -25.38 -33.03
N ALA A 322 -0.27 -24.07 -33.23
CA ALA A 322 -0.57 -23.47 -34.53
C ALA A 322 0.69 -23.24 -35.40
N ALA A 323 1.90 -23.23 -34.82
CA ALA A 323 3.18 -22.86 -35.43
C ALA A 323 3.83 -23.98 -36.23
N SER A 324 3.06 -25.01 -36.59
CA SER A 324 3.21 -25.57 -37.94
C SER A 324 3.26 -24.45 -39.01
N ASN A 325 2.73 -23.26 -38.69
CA ASN A 325 2.81 -22.03 -39.49
C ASN A 325 4.00 -21.07 -39.17
N ALA A 326 4.80 -21.26 -38.11
CA ALA A 326 5.91 -20.36 -37.73
C ALA A 326 7.29 -21.03 -37.67
N GLU A 327 7.41 -22.26 -38.19
CA GLU A 327 8.72 -22.81 -38.52
C GLU A 327 9.48 -21.85 -39.43
N THR A 328 8.83 -21.13 -40.34
CA THR A 328 9.48 -20.27 -41.34
C THR A 328 10.53 -19.28 -40.77
N MET A 329 10.34 -18.70 -39.58
CA MET A 329 11.25 -17.66 -39.04
C MET A 329 12.37 -18.22 -38.12
N VAL A 330 12.17 -19.41 -37.53
CA VAL A 330 13.18 -20.09 -36.70
C VAL A 330 13.88 -21.19 -37.49
N SER A 331 13.21 -21.83 -38.44
CA SER A 331 13.79 -22.77 -39.41
C SER A 331 14.86 -22.07 -40.24
N GLU A 332 14.63 -20.83 -40.66
CA GLU A 332 15.66 -20.00 -41.32
C GLU A 332 16.89 -19.80 -40.42
N LEU A 333 16.71 -19.54 -39.12
CA LEU A 333 17.82 -19.39 -38.16
C LEU A 333 18.51 -20.72 -37.85
N VAL A 334 17.77 -21.84 -37.83
CA VAL A 334 18.31 -23.20 -37.64
C VAL A 334 19.12 -23.63 -38.87
N GLU A 335 18.63 -23.36 -40.08
CA GLU A 335 19.34 -23.62 -41.33
C GLU A 335 20.59 -22.72 -41.48
N GLN A 336 20.56 -21.52 -40.88
CA GLN A 336 21.69 -20.60 -40.84
C GLN A 336 22.64 -20.81 -39.64
N ALA A 337 22.30 -21.69 -38.70
CA ALA A 337 23.11 -21.96 -37.51
C ALA A 337 24.30 -22.88 -37.83
N VAL A 338 25.35 -22.29 -38.42
CA VAL A 338 26.53 -23.01 -38.91
C VAL A 338 27.77 -22.84 -38.03
N ASP A 339 27.75 -21.88 -37.11
CA ASP A 339 28.87 -21.52 -36.22
C ASP A 339 28.39 -21.23 -34.79
N GLY A 340 29.32 -21.13 -33.83
CA GLY A 340 28.96 -20.95 -32.43
C GLY A 340 28.14 -19.68 -32.19
N THR A 341 28.45 -18.61 -32.93
CA THR A 341 27.74 -17.33 -32.80
C THR A 341 26.28 -17.43 -33.22
N SER A 342 25.99 -18.07 -34.36
CA SER A 342 24.62 -18.32 -34.83
C SER A 342 23.87 -19.30 -33.94
N TRP A 343 24.52 -20.32 -33.38
CA TRP A 343 23.95 -21.19 -32.34
C TRP A 343 23.62 -20.42 -31.04
N CYS A 344 24.44 -19.45 -30.64
CA CYS A 344 24.11 -18.55 -29.53
C CYS A 344 22.90 -17.64 -29.83
N VAL A 345 22.81 -17.09 -31.04
CA VAL A 345 21.65 -16.28 -31.46
C VAL A 345 20.37 -17.13 -31.45
N LEU A 346 20.45 -18.37 -31.93
CA LEU A 346 19.36 -19.33 -31.86
C LEU A 346 18.99 -19.66 -30.41
N GLY A 347 19.98 -19.91 -29.56
CA GLY A 347 19.79 -20.13 -28.12
C GLY A 347 19.14 -18.93 -27.43
N GLU A 348 19.54 -17.69 -27.76
CA GLU A 348 18.94 -16.46 -27.26
C GLU A 348 17.49 -16.30 -27.75
N ALA A 349 17.23 -16.60 -29.02
CA ALA A 349 15.89 -16.57 -29.63
C ALA A 349 14.95 -17.62 -29.03
N TYR A 350 15.46 -18.79 -28.65
CA TYR A 350 14.73 -19.80 -27.88
C TYR A 350 14.53 -19.34 -26.43
N LEU A 351 15.55 -18.77 -25.78
CA LEU A 351 15.47 -18.31 -24.40
C LEU A 351 14.52 -17.13 -24.22
N SER A 352 14.43 -16.23 -25.21
CA SER A 352 13.49 -15.10 -25.24
C SER A 352 12.05 -15.56 -25.47
N ARG A 353 11.89 -16.69 -26.16
CA ARG A 353 10.62 -17.40 -26.37
C ARG A 353 10.35 -18.45 -25.29
N GLY A 354 11.03 -18.42 -24.14
CA GLY A 354 10.72 -19.36 -23.04
C GLY A 354 11.03 -20.85 -23.30
N LEU A 355 11.54 -21.22 -24.48
CA LEU A 355 11.90 -22.59 -24.86
C LEU A 355 13.27 -22.97 -24.24
N VAL A 356 13.29 -23.12 -22.91
CA VAL A 356 14.53 -23.27 -22.12
C VAL A 356 15.35 -24.50 -22.52
N ASP A 357 14.71 -25.64 -22.80
CA ASP A 357 15.43 -26.88 -23.12
C ASP A 357 16.11 -26.77 -24.50
N LYS A 358 15.41 -26.23 -25.51
CA LYS A 358 16.02 -25.95 -26.83
C LYS A 358 17.10 -24.87 -26.77
N ALA A 359 16.93 -23.88 -25.89
CA ALA A 359 17.95 -22.87 -25.64
C ALA A 359 19.21 -23.49 -25.02
N GLU A 360 19.04 -24.37 -24.02
CA GLU A 360 20.15 -25.11 -23.40
C GLU A 360 20.89 -25.95 -24.44
N GLU A 361 20.17 -26.77 -25.23
CA GLU A 361 20.74 -27.54 -26.34
C GLU A 361 21.51 -26.67 -27.34
N SER A 362 20.95 -25.50 -27.69
CA SER A 362 21.59 -24.57 -28.63
C SER A 362 22.85 -23.92 -28.05
N PHE A 363 22.86 -23.57 -26.77
CA PHE A 363 24.07 -23.05 -26.10
C PHE A 363 25.11 -24.13 -25.86
N GLU A 364 24.72 -25.37 -25.56
CA GLU A 364 25.64 -26.51 -25.48
C GLU A 364 26.26 -26.81 -26.85
N GLN A 365 25.46 -26.74 -27.92
CA GLN A 365 25.96 -26.85 -29.27
C GLN A 365 26.92 -25.70 -29.61
N ALA A 366 26.61 -24.46 -29.21
CA ALA A 366 27.50 -23.32 -29.39
C ALA A 366 28.87 -23.49 -28.68
N LEU A 367 28.90 -24.18 -27.52
CA LEU A 367 30.15 -24.50 -26.81
C LEU A 367 31.06 -25.50 -27.55
N THR A 368 30.54 -26.21 -28.55
CA THR A 368 31.36 -27.09 -29.40
C THR A 368 32.17 -26.32 -30.45
N PHE A 369 31.92 -25.02 -30.60
CA PHE A 369 32.63 -24.12 -31.50
C PHE A 369 33.52 -23.15 -30.74
N ASP A 370 34.66 -22.79 -31.34
CA ASP A 370 35.67 -21.95 -30.70
C ASP A 370 35.26 -20.46 -30.60
N ASP A 371 34.31 -20.00 -31.43
CA ASP A 371 33.99 -18.57 -31.62
C ASP A 371 32.95 -18.02 -30.63
N ALA A 372 32.32 -18.87 -29.81
CA ALA A 372 31.16 -18.46 -28.99
C ALA A 372 31.21 -18.87 -27.52
N GLY A 373 32.35 -19.38 -27.04
CA GLY A 373 32.49 -19.91 -25.68
C GLY A 373 31.98 -18.98 -24.57
N ALA A 374 32.40 -17.71 -24.57
CA ALA A 374 31.98 -16.75 -23.55
C ALA A 374 30.47 -16.42 -23.58
N ARG A 375 29.89 -16.24 -24.78
CA ARG A 375 28.46 -15.95 -24.96
C ARG A 375 27.59 -17.15 -24.57
N ALA A 376 27.99 -18.35 -24.96
CA ALA A 376 27.31 -19.59 -24.61
C ALA A 376 27.34 -19.87 -23.10
N GLN A 377 28.50 -19.71 -22.44
CA GLN A 377 28.61 -19.83 -20.98
C GLN A 377 27.72 -18.80 -20.25
N ASN A 378 27.64 -17.56 -20.73
CA ASN A 378 26.72 -16.57 -20.18
C ASN A 378 25.25 -16.97 -20.36
N GLY A 379 24.88 -17.48 -21.55
CA GLY A 379 23.55 -18.01 -21.84
C GLY A 379 23.14 -19.14 -20.89
N LEU A 380 24.03 -20.12 -20.68
CA LEU A 380 23.83 -21.19 -19.69
C LEU A 380 23.72 -20.66 -18.26
N GLY A 381 24.55 -19.69 -17.87
CA GLY A 381 24.44 -19.03 -16.57
C GLY A 381 23.06 -18.38 -16.36
N ARG A 382 22.52 -17.71 -17.40
CA ARG A 382 21.17 -17.12 -17.39
C ARG A 382 20.06 -18.16 -17.31
N ILE A 383 20.27 -19.37 -17.85
CA ILE A 383 19.35 -20.49 -17.70
C ILE A 383 19.37 -21.01 -16.26
N PHE A 384 20.55 -21.30 -15.72
CA PHE A 384 20.69 -21.88 -14.38
C PHE A 384 20.28 -20.92 -13.26
N ILE A 385 20.50 -19.60 -13.42
CA ILE A 385 20.11 -18.62 -12.37
C ILE A 385 18.60 -18.53 -12.19
N ARG A 386 17.80 -18.88 -13.22
CA ARG A 386 16.33 -18.98 -13.13
C ARG A 386 15.87 -20.14 -12.23
N ARG A 387 16.77 -21.05 -11.85
CA ARG A 387 16.51 -22.21 -10.99
C ARG A 387 17.27 -22.04 -9.65
N PRO A 388 16.59 -21.70 -8.53
CA PRO A 388 17.26 -21.35 -7.26
C PRO A 388 18.25 -22.39 -6.71
N GLU A 389 18.03 -23.67 -7.03
CA GLU A 389 18.86 -24.80 -6.62
C GLU A 389 20.22 -24.83 -7.33
N PHE A 390 20.35 -24.17 -8.48
CA PHE A 390 21.55 -24.16 -9.33
C PHE A 390 22.33 -22.85 -9.22
N PHE A 391 22.14 -22.08 -8.14
CA PHE A 391 22.83 -20.80 -7.95
C PHE A 391 24.35 -20.91 -8.08
N ALA A 392 24.97 -21.89 -7.41
CA ALA A 392 26.42 -22.10 -7.51
C ALA A 392 26.84 -22.39 -8.95
N LYS A 393 26.10 -23.26 -9.64
CA LYS A 393 26.34 -23.62 -11.05
C LYS A 393 26.23 -22.39 -11.96
N ALA A 394 25.23 -21.54 -11.75
CA ALA A 394 25.06 -20.30 -12.50
C ALA A 394 26.24 -19.33 -12.30
N ILE A 395 26.70 -19.17 -11.06
CA ILE A 395 27.88 -18.36 -10.74
C ILE A 395 29.12 -18.90 -11.45
N ASP A 396 29.32 -20.23 -11.48
CA ASP A 396 30.45 -20.85 -12.16
C ASP A 396 30.40 -20.60 -13.68
N HIS A 397 29.24 -20.75 -14.31
CA HIS A 397 29.06 -20.44 -15.74
C HIS A 397 29.37 -18.96 -16.05
N PHE A 398 28.93 -18.02 -15.23
CA PHE A 398 29.27 -16.61 -15.45
C PHE A 398 30.76 -16.31 -15.23
N LYS A 399 31.42 -16.96 -14.26
CA LYS A 399 32.87 -16.83 -14.07
C LYS A 399 33.64 -17.41 -15.24
N ASN A 400 33.25 -18.58 -15.72
CA ASN A 400 33.84 -19.19 -16.91
C ASN A 400 33.69 -18.29 -18.14
N ALA A 401 32.55 -17.61 -18.30
CA ALA A 401 32.36 -16.64 -19.37
C ALA A 401 33.36 -15.47 -19.29
N ILE A 402 33.66 -14.98 -18.09
CA ILE A 402 34.66 -13.92 -17.84
C ILE A 402 36.09 -14.43 -18.09
N ASP A 403 36.40 -15.66 -17.71
CA ASP A 403 37.71 -16.26 -17.91
C ASP A 403 38.00 -16.50 -19.41
N LEU A 404 36.95 -16.80 -20.19
CA LEU A 404 37.02 -16.96 -21.65
C LEU A 404 37.14 -15.61 -22.39
N ASP A 405 36.35 -14.62 -21.98
CA ASP A 405 36.44 -13.26 -22.49
C ASP A 405 36.28 -12.25 -21.35
N ALA A 406 37.41 -11.66 -20.95
CA ALA A 406 37.44 -10.70 -19.85
C ALA A 406 36.75 -9.38 -20.21
N ASP A 407 36.60 -9.03 -21.49
CA ASP A 407 35.99 -7.78 -21.95
C ASP A 407 34.49 -7.92 -22.23
N PHE A 408 33.94 -9.15 -22.21
CA PHE A 408 32.51 -9.37 -22.26
C PHE A 408 31.85 -8.94 -20.93
N LEU A 409 31.09 -7.84 -20.95
CA LEU A 409 30.61 -7.16 -19.74
C LEU A 409 29.34 -7.77 -19.12
N GLU A 410 28.51 -8.45 -19.92
CA GLU A 410 27.22 -8.99 -19.46
C GLU A 410 27.35 -10.00 -18.30
N PRO A 411 28.31 -10.95 -18.32
CA PRO A 411 28.58 -11.84 -17.19
C PRO A 411 28.88 -11.11 -15.87
N TYR A 412 29.60 -9.98 -15.90
CA TYR A 412 29.88 -9.20 -14.69
C TYR A 412 28.61 -8.63 -14.07
N SER A 413 27.69 -8.09 -14.90
CA SER A 413 26.38 -7.61 -14.45
C SER A 413 25.52 -8.75 -13.91
N ASN A 414 25.53 -9.91 -14.58
CA ASN A 414 24.77 -11.07 -14.14
C ASN A 414 25.29 -11.63 -12.80
N LEU A 415 26.61 -11.70 -12.60
CA LEU A 415 27.22 -12.01 -11.30
C LEU A 415 26.86 -10.98 -10.24
N ALA A 416 26.98 -9.69 -10.56
CA ALA A 416 26.66 -8.62 -9.62
C ALA A 416 25.22 -8.73 -9.12
N ARG A 417 24.25 -8.90 -10.03
CA ARG A 417 22.84 -9.10 -9.69
C ARG A 417 22.64 -10.37 -8.85
N ALA A 418 23.19 -11.50 -9.28
CA ALA A 418 23.07 -12.78 -8.58
C ALA A 418 23.57 -12.72 -7.14
N TYR A 419 24.73 -12.09 -6.91
CA TYR A 419 25.28 -11.90 -5.56
C TYR A 419 24.46 -10.91 -4.72
N LEU A 420 24.06 -9.76 -5.27
CA LEU A 420 23.35 -8.71 -4.53
C LEU A 420 21.87 -9.03 -4.24
N GLU A 421 21.26 -9.95 -4.98
CA GLU A 421 19.94 -10.51 -4.64
C GLU A 421 19.98 -11.42 -3.40
N ARG A 422 21.17 -11.90 -3.01
CA ARG A 422 21.41 -12.66 -1.77
C ARG A 422 22.16 -11.85 -0.71
N ASP A 423 22.14 -10.52 -0.84
CA ASP A 423 22.85 -9.57 0.02
C ASP A 423 24.36 -9.86 0.19
N MET A 424 24.97 -10.50 -0.81
CA MET A 424 26.41 -10.76 -0.82
C MET A 424 27.14 -9.55 -1.41
N THR A 425 27.97 -8.90 -0.59
CA THR A 425 28.66 -7.64 -0.96
C THR A 425 29.64 -7.79 -2.11
N ASP A 426 30.09 -9.01 -2.42
CA ASP A 426 30.94 -9.32 -3.58
C ASP A 426 30.35 -8.84 -4.91
N GLY A 427 29.01 -8.79 -5.03
CA GLY A 427 28.37 -8.29 -6.24
C GLY A 427 28.66 -6.81 -6.53
N VAL A 428 28.92 -5.98 -5.51
CA VAL A 428 29.34 -4.57 -5.69
C VAL A 428 30.68 -4.51 -6.43
N ARG A 429 31.59 -5.44 -6.14
CA ARG A 429 32.91 -5.51 -6.79
C ARG A 429 32.76 -5.81 -8.29
N PHE A 430 31.93 -6.78 -8.66
CA PHE A 430 31.71 -7.16 -10.06
C PHE A 430 31.03 -6.04 -10.86
N ALA A 431 30.02 -5.36 -10.29
CA ALA A 431 29.41 -4.21 -10.94
C ALA A 431 30.42 -3.06 -11.16
N LYS A 432 31.27 -2.77 -10.17
CA LYS A 432 32.33 -1.76 -10.31
C LYS A 432 33.41 -2.15 -11.32
N GLN A 433 33.71 -3.44 -11.47
CA GLN A 433 34.63 -3.92 -12.49
C GLN A 433 34.06 -3.68 -13.90
N ALA A 434 32.77 -3.99 -14.12
CA ALA A 434 32.10 -3.70 -15.38
C ALA A 434 32.15 -2.20 -15.73
N ILE A 435 31.82 -1.32 -14.77
CA ILE A 435 31.89 0.14 -14.93
C ILE A 435 33.31 0.62 -15.24
N LYS A 436 34.32 0.03 -14.61
CA LYS A 436 35.72 0.39 -14.85
C LYS A 436 36.18 0.00 -16.26
N LYS A 437 35.67 -1.11 -16.79
CA LYS A 437 35.97 -1.58 -18.15
C LYS A 437 35.28 -0.72 -19.19
N ASP A 438 33.99 -0.43 -19.01
CA ASP A 438 33.24 0.49 -19.84
C ASP A 438 32.33 1.39 -18.98
N PRO A 439 32.69 2.68 -18.83
CA PRO A 439 31.86 3.64 -18.10
C PRO A 439 30.50 3.94 -18.74
N THR A 440 30.29 3.59 -20.01
CA THR A 440 29.04 3.80 -20.75
C THR A 440 28.06 2.62 -20.64
N TYR A 441 28.53 1.47 -20.16
CA TYR A 441 27.68 0.30 -19.96
C TYR A 441 26.71 0.53 -18.79
N SER A 442 25.42 0.67 -19.10
CA SER A 442 24.40 1.20 -18.19
C SER A 442 23.97 0.21 -17.09
N LEU A 443 23.84 -1.09 -17.41
CA LEU A 443 23.25 -2.10 -16.52
C LEU A 443 23.86 -2.20 -15.11
N PRO A 444 25.20 -2.16 -14.91
CA PRO A 444 25.81 -2.13 -13.58
C PRO A 444 25.36 -0.96 -12.70
N TYR A 445 25.10 0.22 -13.30
CA TYR A 445 24.62 1.39 -12.56
C TYR A 445 23.22 1.14 -12.01
N ARG A 446 22.30 0.51 -12.77
CA ARG A 446 20.98 0.14 -12.26
C ARG A 446 21.09 -0.83 -11.08
N ILE A 447 21.90 -1.87 -11.23
CA ILE A 447 22.09 -2.90 -10.18
C ILE A 447 22.60 -2.28 -8.87
N LEU A 448 23.62 -1.42 -8.95
CA LEU A 448 24.14 -0.71 -7.77
C LEU A 448 23.13 0.29 -7.20
N GLY A 449 22.42 1.01 -8.08
CA GLY A 449 21.35 1.93 -7.71
C GLY A 449 20.24 1.25 -6.91
N GLU A 450 19.73 0.12 -7.40
CA GLU A 450 18.72 -0.70 -6.72
C GLU A 450 19.21 -1.28 -5.39
N TYR A 451 20.45 -1.77 -5.36
CA TYR A 451 21.04 -2.31 -4.13
C TYR A 451 21.19 -1.25 -3.03
N HIS A 452 21.65 -0.05 -3.40
CA HIS A 452 21.77 1.07 -2.47
C HIS A 452 20.41 1.66 -2.09
N ALA A 453 19.44 1.71 -3.01
CA ALA A 453 18.09 2.19 -2.71
C ALA A 453 17.35 1.25 -1.72
N ARG A 454 17.52 -0.07 -1.88
CA ARG A 454 17.06 -1.07 -0.88
C ARG A 454 17.75 -0.92 0.47
N GLY A 455 18.98 -0.39 0.46
CA GLY A 455 19.75 -0.08 1.67
C GLY A 455 19.47 1.28 2.27
N GLU A 456 18.55 2.07 1.69
CA GLU A 456 18.29 3.46 2.07
C GLU A 456 19.56 4.34 2.06
N GLU A 457 20.57 3.94 1.27
CA GLU A 457 21.76 4.73 1.00
C GLU A 457 21.44 5.71 -0.14
N ASP A 458 20.45 6.59 0.07
CA ASP A 458 19.81 7.37 -0.97
C ASP A 458 20.78 8.22 -1.80
N GLN A 459 21.84 8.73 -1.17
CA GLN A 459 22.87 9.50 -1.87
C GLN A 459 23.60 8.66 -2.92
N LYS A 460 23.96 7.42 -2.57
CA LYS A 460 24.62 6.49 -3.52
C LYS A 460 23.61 6.00 -4.55
N ALA A 461 22.41 5.63 -4.11
CA ALA A 461 21.33 5.21 -4.98
C ALA A 461 21.05 6.25 -6.07
N ALA A 462 20.77 7.49 -5.68
CA ALA A 462 20.51 8.59 -6.60
C ALA A 462 21.68 8.82 -7.57
N SER A 463 22.94 8.70 -7.11
CA SER A 463 24.11 8.87 -7.99
C SER A 463 24.20 7.82 -9.10
N PHE A 464 23.98 6.54 -8.78
CA PHE A 464 24.03 5.46 -9.77
C PHE A 464 22.79 5.46 -10.68
N LEU A 465 21.60 5.63 -10.09
CA LEU A 465 20.33 5.65 -10.83
C LEU A 465 20.28 6.83 -11.81
N LYS A 466 20.77 8.01 -11.43
CA LYS A 466 20.88 9.17 -12.33
C LYS A 466 21.75 8.86 -13.55
N THR A 467 22.89 8.19 -13.36
CA THR A 467 23.76 7.81 -14.47
C THR A 467 23.09 6.79 -15.37
N TYR A 468 22.39 5.80 -14.81
CA TYR A 468 21.63 4.83 -15.58
C TYR A 468 20.53 5.48 -16.44
N ILE A 469 19.67 6.32 -15.83
CA ILE A 469 18.56 7.00 -16.53
C ILE A 469 19.04 7.94 -17.64
N LYS A 470 20.28 8.45 -17.56
CA LYS A 470 20.88 9.21 -18.66
C LYS A 470 21.04 8.35 -19.93
N PHE A 471 21.33 7.07 -19.78
CA PHE A 471 21.49 6.13 -20.90
C PHE A 471 20.16 5.45 -21.27
N GLU A 472 19.32 5.16 -20.29
CA GLU A 472 18.03 4.47 -20.45
C GLU A 472 16.87 5.34 -19.93
N PRO A 473 16.53 6.46 -20.60
CA PRO A 473 15.47 7.37 -20.13
C PRO A 473 14.07 6.72 -20.23
N GLU A 474 13.97 5.60 -20.94
CA GLU A 474 12.71 4.89 -21.17
C GLU A 474 12.27 4.04 -19.97
N ASP A 475 13.19 3.72 -19.05
CA ASP A 475 12.95 2.88 -17.86
C ASP A 475 12.29 3.68 -16.72
N ILE A 476 10.97 3.75 -16.77
CA ILE A 476 10.14 4.49 -15.79
C ILE A 476 10.28 3.91 -14.38
N GLU A 477 10.37 2.60 -14.22
CA GLU A 477 10.51 1.95 -12.91
C GLU A 477 11.78 2.42 -12.18
N THR A 478 12.90 2.51 -12.92
CA THR A 478 14.14 3.01 -12.36
C THR A 478 14.10 4.52 -12.12
N ALA A 479 13.37 5.28 -12.95
CA ALA A 479 13.13 6.71 -12.72
C ALA A 479 12.30 6.96 -11.46
N VAL A 480 11.30 6.11 -11.18
CA VAL A 480 10.52 6.14 -9.93
C VAL A 480 11.44 5.92 -8.72
N LEU A 481 12.36 4.96 -8.81
CA LEU A 481 13.32 4.68 -7.74
C LEU A 481 14.29 5.85 -7.50
N LEU A 482 14.74 6.51 -8.58
CA LEU A 482 15.52 7.73 -8.49
C LEU A 482 14.73 8.85 -7.81
N GLY A 483 13.49 9.10 -8.25
CA GLY A 483 12.63 10.15 -7.69
C GLY A 483 12.35 9.94 -6.20
N ARG A 484 12.13 8.69 -5.76
CA ARG A 484 12.01 8.34 -4.33
C ARG A 484 13.27 8.64 -3.53
N SER A 485 14.43 8.27 -4.07
CA SER A 485 15.72 8.57 -3.43
C SER A 485 15.94 10.09 -3.32
N LEU A 486 15.57 10.85 -4.36
CA LEU A 486 15.65 12.32 -4.36
C LEU A 486 14.67 12.97 -3.38
N LEU A 487 13.46 12.43 -3.20
CA LEU A 487 12.50 12.89 -2.20
C LEU A 487 13.05 12.75 -0.78
N ARG A 488 13.65 11.59 -0.44
CA ARG A 488 14.28 11.38 0.88
C ARG A 488 15.48 12.28 1.11
N LEU A 489 16.27 12.54 0.06
CA LEU A 489 17.35 13.54 0.09
C LEU A 489 16.86 15.00 0.10
N LYS A 490 15.53 15.23 0.02
CA LYS A 490 14.91 16.56 -0.12
C LYS A 490 15.49 17.37 -1.31
N ASN A 491 15.94 16.68 -2.35
CA ASN A 491 16.61 17.27 -3.51
C ASN A 491 15.62 17.59 -4.63
N TYR A 492 14.67 18.48 -4.34
CA TYR A 492 13.55 18.81 -5.23
C TYR A 492 14.00 19.40 -6.57
N ARG A 493 15.13 20.14 -6.59
CA ARG A 493 15.71 20.69 -7.82
C ARG A 493 16.09 19.61 -8.83
N GLN A 494 16.60 18.46 -8.36
CA GLN A 494 16.91 17.35 -9.26
C GLN A 494 15.65 16.62 -9.72
N ILE A 495 14.56 16.62 -8.94
CA ILE A 495 13.27 16.10 -9.39
C ILE A 495 12.75 16.94 -10.57
N ASP A 496 12.80 18.27 -10.47
CA ASP A 496 12.39 19.16 -11.56
C ASP A 496 13.32 19.06 -12.79
N GLY A 497 14.60 18.77 -12.59
CA GLY A 497 15.57 18.64 -13.68
C GLY A 497 15.63 17.27 -14.36
N LEU A 498 15.17 16.20 -13.69
CA LEU A 498 15.32 14.83 -14.18
C LEU A 498 13.98 14.09 -14.32
N ILE A 499 13.06 14.23 -13.36
CA ILE A 499 11.81 13.47 -13.33
C ILE A 499 10.70 14.20 -14.08
N LEU A 500 10.56 15.51 -13.89
CA LEU A 500 9.54 16.31 -14.57
C LEU A 500 9.67 16.25 -16.10
N PRO A 501 10.86 16.36 -16.73
CA PRO A 501 11.00 16.24 -18.18
C PRO A 501 10.63 14.85 -18.71
N LEU A 502 10.92 13.78 -17.95
CA LEU A 502 10.55 12.42 -18.32
C LEU A 502 9.03 12.24 -18.33
N TYR A 503 8.35 12.75 -17.30
CA TYR A 503 6.88 12.75 -17.26
C TYR A 503 6.27 13.60 -18.39
N GLN A 504 6.86 14.76 -18.71
CA GLN A 504 6.40 15.61 -19.82
C GLN A 504 6.56 14.93 -21.18
N ALA A 505 7.65 14.19 -21.39
CA ALA A 505 7.87 13.39 -22.59
C ALA A 505 6.93 12.18 -22.67
N LYS A 506 6.55 11.62 -21.51
CA LYS A 506 5.72 10.43 -21.37
C LYS A 506 4.59 10.62 -20.35
N PRO A 507 3.49 11.29 -20.72
CA PRO A 507 2.38 11.56 -19.80
C PRO A 507 1.64 10.30 -19.33
N ASP A 508 1.89 9.15 -19.96
CA ASP A 508 1.42 7.82 -19.60
C ASP A 508 2.24 7.16 -18.48
N ALA A 509 3.38 7.73 -18.09
CA ALA A 509 4.19 7.27 -16.96
C ALA A 509 3.54 7.61 -15.59
N VAL A 510 2.42 6.94 -15.29
CA VAL A 510 1.52 7.22 -14.14
C VAL A 510 2.28 7.24 -12.81
N ASP A 511 3.26 6.35 -12.63
CA ASP A 511 4.00 6.21 -11.37
C ASP A 511 4.97 7.34 -11.06
N LEU A 512 5.27 8.23 -12.01
CA LEU A 512 6.06 9.44 -11.77
C LEU A 512 5.24 10.56 -11.13
N ILE A 513 3.91 10.54 -11.31
CA ILE A 513 3.01 11.61 -10.86
C ILE A 513 3.04 11.78 -9.33
N PRO A 514 2.97 10.72 -8.50
CA PRO A 514 3.04 10.87 -7.05
C PRO A 514 4.38 11.44 -6.55
N ILE A 515 5.48 11.22 -7.28
CA ILE A 515 6.77 11.83 -6.92
C ILE A 515 6.70 13.35 -7.07
N LEU A 516 6.08 13.84 -8.14
CA LEU A 516 5.86 15.27 -8.37
C LEU A 516 4.89 15.84 -7.31
N ALA A 517 3.80 15.12 -7.02
CA ALA A 517 2.82 15.53 -6.03
C ALA A 517 3.43 15.64 -4.62
N ILE A 518 4.21 14.64 -4.17
CA ILE A 518 4.88 14.66 -2.87
C ILE A 518 5.92 15.78 -2.81
N LYS A 519 6.68 16.02 -3.90
CA LYS A 519 7.59 17.17 -4.00
C LYS A 519 6.83 18.49 -3.84
N ASP A 520 5.69 18.64 -4.51
CA ASP A 520 4.85 19.84 -4.43
C ASP A 520 4.29 20.07 -3.03
N ILE A 521 3.87 19.01 -2.31
CA ILE A 521 3.51 19.09 -0.88
C ILE A 521 4.68 19.66 -0.07
N LYS A 522 5.89 19.12 -0.25
CA LYS A 522 7.08 19.58 0.49
C LYS A 522 7.49 21.01 0.15
N LEU A 523 7.11 21.52 -1.02
CA LEU A 523 7.30 22.91 -1.44
C LEU A 523 6.11 23.82 -1.08
N ARG A 524 5.09 23.30 -0.37
CA ARG A 524 3.81 23.97 -0.05
C ARG A 524 3.04 24.47 -1.28
N ALA A 525 3.23 23.81 -2.42
CA ALA A 525 2.49 24.04 -3.67
C ALA A 525 1.24 23.15 -3.73
N PHE A 526 0.32 23.32 -2.77
CA PHE A 526 -0.78 22.39 -2.53
C PHE A 526 -1.73 22.22 -3.72
N SER A 527 -2.02 23.30 -4.47
CA SER A 527 -2.89 23.21 -5.65
C SER A 527 -2.27 22.32 -6.73
N SER A 528 -0.97 22.48 -7.00
CA SER A 528 -0.22 21.61 -7.91
C SER A 528 -0.18 20.16 -7.41
N ALA A 529 0.01 19.96 -6.10
CA ALA A 529 0.01 18.62 -5.51
C ALA A 529 -1.35 17.92 -5.70
N LEU A 530 -2.46 18.64 -5.51
CA LEU A 530 -3.80 18.11 -5.74
C LEU A 530 -4.00 17.74 -7.21
N ASP A 531 -3.65 18.65 -8.13
CA ASP A 531 -3.77 18.40 -9.57
C ASP A 531 -3.02 17.12 -9.99
N HIS A 532 -1.80 16.92 -9.49
CA HIS A 532 -1.05 15.70 -9.74
C HIS A 532 -1.75 14.47 -9.12
N PHE A 533 -2.22 14.53 -7.87
CA PHE A 533 -2.92 13.39 -7.27
C PHE A 533 -4.24 13.06 -7.95
N GLU A 534 -5.05 14.04 -8.33
CA GLU A 534 -6.26 13.81 -9.11
C GLU A 534 -5.93 13.15 -10.46
N MET A 535 -4.91 13.64 -11.14
CA MET A 535 -4.45 13.06 -12.40
C MET A 535 -3.93 11.63 -12.25
N TYR A 536 -3.26 11.32 -11.15
CA TYR A 536 -2.85 9.97 -10.80
C TYR A 536 -4.07 9.08 -10.50
N LEU A 537 -4.97 9.54 -9.64
CA LEU A 537 -6.16 8.79 -9.22
C LEU A 537 -7.12 8.53 -10.37
N LEU A 538 -7.18 9.40 -11.38
CA LEU A 538 -7.94 9.18 -12.61
C LEU A 538 -7.38 8.07 -13.52
N ARG A 539 -6.09 7.75 -13.41
CA ARG A 539 -5.38 6.79 -14.28
C ARG A 539 -5.15 5.43 -13.64
N VAL A 540 -5.20 5.34 -12.31
CA VAL A 540 -5.17 4.06 -11.60
C VAL A 540 -6.52 3.36 -11.65
N THR A 541 -6.52 2.06 -11.41
CA THR A 541 -7.77 1.27 -11.41
C THR A 541 -8.69 1.68 -10.26
N ASP A 542 -10.00 1.48 -10.41
CA ASP A 542 -10.98 1.79 -9.34
C ASP A 542 -10.68 1.04 -8.04
N ARG A 543 -10.07 -0.15 -8.13
CA ARG A 543 -9.62 -0.93 -6.97
C ARG A 543 -8.49 -0.22 -6.22
N GLU A 544 -7.53 0.35 -6.94
CA GLU A 544 -6.41 1.05 -6.35
C GLU A 544 -6.84 2.39 -5.76
N ARG A 545 -7.72 3.11 -6.46
CA ARG A 545 -8.30 4.38 -6.01
C ARG A 545 -8.97 4.23 -4.64
N LYS A 546 -9.71 3.14 -4.40
CA LYS A 546 -10.38 2.88 -3.12
C LYS A 546 -9.47 2.91 -1.90
N TRP A 547 -8.18 2.58 -2.04
CA TRP A 547 -7.24 2.63 -0.91
C TRP A 547 -6.85 4.06 -0.51
N PHE A 548 -6.97 5.02 -1.42
CA PHE A 548 -6.74 6.45 -1.13
C PHE A 548 -7.95 7.10 -0.47
N ASP A 549 -9.14 6.60 -0.76
CA ASP A 549 -10.38 7.07 -0.14
C ASP A 549 -10.63 6.41 1.23
N ASP A 550 -10.02 5.25 1.51
CA ASP A 550 -10.29 4.48 2.72
C ASP A 550 -9.63 5.07 3.97
N VAL A 551 -10.43 5.72 4.81
CA VAL A 551 -9.98 6.35 6.05
C VAL A 551 -9.80 5.37 7.22
N ARG A 552 -10.17 4.08 7.10
CA ARG A 552 -10.10 3.12 8.22
C ARG A 552 -8.72 3.03 8.86
N THR A 553 -7.66 3.19 8.06
CA THR A 553 -6.27 3.15 8.54
C THR A 553 -5.86 4.34 9.40
N VAL A 554 -6.63 5.42 9.40
CA VAL A 554 -6.38 6.63 10.20
C VAL A 554 -7.52 6.92 11.20
N LEU A 555 -8.53 6.04 11.26
CA LEU A 555 -9.59 6.13 12.26
C LEU A 555 -9.15 5.52 13.60
N PRO A 556 -9.70 6.01 14.73
CA PRO A 556 -9.67 5.31 16.01
C PRO A 556 -10.25 3.89 15.92
N GLY A 557 -9.80 2.99 16.79
CA GLY A 557 -10.15 1.57 16.73
C GLY A 557 -11.65 1.29 16.85
N ASN A 558 -12.37 2.11 17.63
CA ASN A 558 -13.81 2.02 17.81
C ASN A 558 -14.64 2.54 16.61
N LEU A 559 -14.11 3.44 15.79
CA LEU A 559 -14.83 4.04 14.65
C LEU A 559 -14.64 3.27 13.34
N ALA A 560 -13.55 2.52 13.19
CA ALA A 560 -13.31 1.76 11.96
C ALA A 560 -14.42 0.73 11.63
N PRO A 561 -14.98 -0.04 12.59
CA PRO A 561 -16.11 -0.93 12.32
C PRO A 561 -17.41 -0.18 11.98
N VAL A 562 -17.64 0.97 12.62
CA VAL A 562 -18.80 1.83 12.34
C VAL A 562 -18.74 2.32 10.91
N TYR A 563 -17.62 2.88 10.48
CA TYR A 563 -17.40 3.33 9.11
C TYR A 563 -17.60 2.20 8.08
N ALA A 564 -17.10 1.00 8.39
CA ALA A 564 -17.27 -0.17 7.54
C ALA A 564 -18.76 -0.58 7.38
N SER A 565 -19.62 -0.29 8.35
CA SER A 565 -21.06 -0.61 8.31
C SER A 565 -21.92 0.38 7.52
N LEU A 566 -21.41 1.58 7.24
CA LEU A 566 -22.13 2.64 6.53
C LEU A 566 -22.35 2.31 5.04
N GLU A 567 -23.44 2.83 4.46
CA GLU A 567 -23.66 2.81 3.02
C GLU A 567 -22.69 3.75 2.28
N GLU A 568 -22.50 3.59 0.96
CA GLU A 568 -21.47 4.38 0.23
C GLU A 568 -21.73 5.89 0.27
N ASN A 569 -22.98 6.33 0.19
CA ASN A 569 -23.32 7.75 0.32
C ASN A 569 -22.99 8.29 1.71
N GLU A 570 -23.26 7.51 2.76
CA GLU A 570 -22.94 7.87 4.15
C GLU A 570 -21.43 7.89 4.38
N ARG A 571 -20.68 6.93 3.82
CA ARG A 571 -19.21 6.91 3.86
C ARG A 571 -18.63 8.14 3.18
N ARG A 572 -19.18 8.57 2.05
CA ARG A 572 -18.73 9.80 1.37
C ARG A 572 -18.89 11.02 2.27
N VAL A 573 -20.08 11.23 2.84
CA VAL A 573 -20.34 12.34 3.76
C VAL A 573 -19.44 12.27 4.99
N PHE A 574 -19.24 11.06 5.55
CA PHE A 574 -18.34 10.84 6.67
C PHE A 574 -16.89 11.21 6.32
N ARG A 575 -16.38 10.79 5.14
CA ARG A 575 -15.02 11.12 4.69
C ARG A 575 -14.83 12.63 4.51
N GLU A 576 -15.79 13.30 3.86
CA GLU A 576 -15.74 14.75 3.66
C GLU A 576 -15.64 15.50 4.98
N ARG A 577 -16.48 15.12 5.97
CA ARG A 577 -16.43 15.69 7.32
C ARG A 577 -15.13 15.34 8.05
N PHE A 578 -14.72 14.08 8.03
CA PHE A 578 -13.50 13.60 8.67
C PHE A 578 -12.28 14.40 8.20
N TRP A 579 -12.14 14.59 6.87
CA TRP A 579 -11.02 15.35 6.36
C TRP A 579 -11.12 16.83 6.75
N ARG A 580 -12.30 17.48 6.69
CA ARG A 580 -12.44 18.87 7.20
C ARG A 580 -11.97 19.04 8.63
N GLU A 581 -12.34 18.12 9.52
CA GLU A 581 -11.90 18.10 10.93
C GLU A 581 -10.39 17.83 11.09
N LYS A 582 -9.76 17.18 10.10
CA LYS A 582 -8.33 16.85 10.07
C LYS A 582 -7.47 17.84 9.30
N ASP A 583 -8.03 18.95 8.83
CA ASP A 583 -7.26 20.01 8.18
C ASP A 583 -6.37 20.72 9.22
N PRO A 584 -5.03 20.57 9.16
CA PRO A 584 -4.14 21.13 10.17
C PRO A 584 -3.96 22.65 10.01
N ASP A 585 -4.35 23.22 8.86
CA ASP A 585 -4.25 24.66 8.62
C ASP A 585 -5.41 25.14 7.74
N LEU A 586 -6.47 25.58 8.40
CA LEU A 586 -7.66 26.15 7.75
C LEU A 586 -7.35 27.40 6.90
N THR A 587 -6.18 28.03 7.07
CA THR A 587 -5.77 29.21 6.28
C THR A 587 -5.22 28.83 4.91
N THR A 588 -4.91 27.57 4.67
CA THR A 588 -4.53 27.07 3.33
C THR A 588 -5.74 26.84 2.45
N GLU A 589 -5.54 26.66 1.14
CA GLU A 589 -6.66 26.41 0.22
C GLU A 589 -7.20 25.00 0.33
N LEU A 590 -6.30 24.05 0.57
CA LEU A 590 -6.53 22.62 0.46
C LEU A 590 -6.06 21.95 1.73
N ASN A 591 -6.73 20.85 2.06
CA ASN A 591 -6.40 20.07 3.24
C ASN A 591 -5.01 19.42 3.08
N GLU A 592 -4.04 19.93 3.83
CA GLU A 592 -2.65 19.45 3.75
C GLU A 592 -2.52 17.99 4.16
N ARG A 593 -3.27 17.58 5.21
CA ARG A 593 -3.26 16.22 5.73
C ARG A 593 -3.82 15.21 4.73
N LEU A 594 -4.85 15.57 3.95
CA LEU A 594 -5.43 14.74 2.90
C LEU A 594 -4.44 14.52 1.75
N LEU A 595 -3.77 15.58 1.31
CA LEU A 595 -2.73 15.46 0.27
C LEU A 595 -1.58 14.58 0.74
N GLU A 596 -1.17 14.75 1.99
CA GLU A 596 -0.15 13.92 2.61
C GLU A 596 -0.61 12.46 2.77
N HIS A 597 -1.88 12.23 3.09
CA HIS A 597 -2.49 10.90 3.17
C HIS A 597 -2.35 10.16 1.83
N TYR A 598 -2.62 10.82 0.71
CA TYR A 598 -2.41 10.23 -0.61
C TYR A 598 -0.94 9.84 -0.82
N GLY A 599 -0.01 10.71 -0.41
CA GLY A 599 1.42 10.40 -0.42
C GLY A 599 1.78 9.17 0.42
N ARG A 600 1.22 9.05 1.64
CA ARG A 600 1.47 7.91 2.54
C ARG A 600 0.88 6.61 2.01
N VAL A 601 -0.34 6.62 1.48
CA VAL A 601 -0.97 5.43 0.90
C VAL A 601 -0.16 4.94 -0.31
N TRP A 602 0.24 5.84 -1.21
CA TRP A 602 1.10 5.48 -2.33
C TRP A 602 2.43 4.88 -1.86
N PHE A 603 3.09 5.52 -0.88
CA PHE A 603 4.34 5.03 -0.32
C PHE A 603 4.17 3.65 0.31
N ALA A 604 3.14 3.46 1.14
CA ALA A 604 2.90 2.19 1.84
C ALA A 604 2.66 1.04 0.86
N ARG A 605 1.82 1.27 -0.17
CA ARG A 605 1.60 0.29 -1.24
C ARG A 605 2.90 -0.08 -1.96
N ARG A 606 3.74 0.91 -2.23
CA ARG A 606 4.96 0.69 -3.02
C ARG A 606 6.09 0.03 -2.23
N ASN A 607 6.23 0.35 -0.94
CA ASN A 607 7.34 -0.10 -0.09
C ASN A 607 6.99 -1.33 0.76
N PHE A 608 5.72 -1.49 1.14
CA PHE A 608 5.27 -2.52 2.07
C PHE A 608 4.24 -3.47 1.46
N GLY A 609 3.89 -3.26 0.18
CA GLY A 609 3.00 -4.14 -0.59
C GLY A 609 3.65 -5.47 -1.01
N ASP A 610 4.99 -5.54 -1.05
CA ASP A 610 5.76 -6.62 -1.68
C ASP A 610 5.45 -8.03 -1.21
N PHE A 611 5.00 -8.19 0.04
CA PHE A 611 4.70 -9.48 0.66
C PHE A 611 3.26 -9.59 1.21
N ALA A 612 2.54 -8.48 1.31
CA ALA A 612 1.12 -8.43 1.66
C ALA A 612 0.49 -7.24 0.94
N TYR A 613 -0.62 -7.48 0.24
CA TYR A 613 -1.34 -6.44 -0.47
C TYR A 613 -2.57 -5.98 0.32
N PRO A 614 -2.87 -4.68 0.38
CA PRO A 614 -2.14 -3.59 -0.28
C PRO A 614 -0.82 -3.21 0.39
N TRP A 615 -0.63 -3.59 1.65
CA TRP A 615 0.61 -3.47 2.43
C TRP A 615 0.59 -4.43 3.63
N ASP A 616 1.76 -4.73 4.20
CA ASP A 616 1.90 -5.40 5.49
C ASP A 616 1.75 -4.44 6.69
N GLN A 617 1.99 -4.90 7.93
CA GLN A 617 1.75 -4.06 9.12
C GLN A 617 2.57 -2.76 9.14
N ARG A 618 3.74 -2.75 8.49
CA ARG A 618 4.56 -1.55 8.35
C ARG A 618 3.82 -0.47 7.58
N GLY A 619 3.07 -0.84 6.54
CA GLY A 619 2.26 0.11 5.78
C GLY A 619 1.11 0.71 6.58
N ALA A 620 0.47 -0.07 7.45
CA ALA A 620 -0.59 0.45 8.32
C ALA A 620 -0.04 1.46 9.34
N VAL A 621 1.13 1.17 9.94
CA VAL A 621 1.84 2.09 10.85
C VAL A 621 2.29 3.34 10.10
N TYR A 622 2.87 3.19 8.89
CA TYR A 622 3.33 4.31 8.09
C TYR A 622 2.20 5.25 7.63
N ILE A 623 1.04 4.72 7.22
CA ILE A 623 -0.09 5.57 6.82
C ILE A 623 -0.57 6.47 7.98
N ARG A 624 -0.48 5.94 9.21
CA ARG A 624 -0.93 6.62 10.42
C ARG A 624 0.07 7.62 10.98
N TYR A 625 1.35 7.26 11.01
CA TYR A 625 2.38 8.02 11.72
C TYR A 625 3.48 8.58 10.80
N GLY A 626 3.49 8.21 9.52
CA GLY A 626 4.50 8.64 8.57
C GLY A 626 5.86 7.96 8.78
N GLU A 627 6.92 8.62 8.30
CA GLU A 627 8.30 8.14 8.43
C GLU A 627 8.75 8.15 9.91
N PRO A 628 9.32 7.05 10.43
CA PRO A 628 9.85 7.03 11.79
C PRO A 628 11.12 7.88 11.94
N ASP A 629 11.38 8.38 13.15
CA ASP A 629 12.59 9.14 13.48
C ASP A 629 13.86 8.27 13.41
N TYR A 630 13.71 6.96 13.64
CA TYR A 630 14.77 5.99 13.46
C TYR A 630 14.24 4.66 12.94
N ARG A 631 14.94 4.10 11.96
CA ARG A 631 14.59 2.85 11.28
C ARG A 631 15.83 1.96 11.16
N SER A 632 15.67 0.69 11.47
CA SER A 632 16.74 -0.31 11.40
C SER A 632 16.19 -1.65 10.92
N GLN A 633 17.00 -2.45 10.23
CA GLN A 633 16.58 -3.76 9.71
C GLN A 633 17.69 -4.80 9.74
N SER A 634 17.32 -6.08 9.69
CA SER A 634 18.26 -7.21 9.68
C SER A 634 19.32 -7.06 8.60
N GLY A 635 20.60 -7.20 8.98
CA GLY A 635 21.75 -7.07 8.08
C GLY A 635 22.16 -5.64 7.73
N ARG A 636 21.38 -4.61 8.10
CA ARG A 636 21.69 -3.19 7.84
C ARG A 636 21.24 -2.30 9.00
N VAL A 637 22.18 -2.04 9.89
CA VAL A 637 22.02 -1.16 11.05
C VAL A 637 22.64 0.21 10.76
N PRO A 638 21.90 1.33 10.90
CA PRO A 638 22.47 2.66 10.78
C PRO A 638 23.60 2.90 11.79
N ALA A 639 24.68 3.57 11.37
CA ALA A 639 25.86 3.79 12.20
C ALA A 639 25.68 4.82 13.33
N LEU A 640 24.60 5.61 13.31
CA LEU A 640 24.31 6.68 14.28
C LEU A 640 22.87 6.55 14.78
N THR A 641 22.69 6.48 16.08
CA THR A 641 21.41 6.64 16.76
C THR A 641 21.39 7.97 17.51
N SER A 642 20.25 8.66 17.54
CA SER A 642 20.13 9.87 18.35
C SER A 642 20.05 9.52 19.83
N SER A 643 20.46 10.44 20.71
CA SER A 643 20.38 10.23 22.16
C SER A 643 18.95 9.95 22.63
N LYS A 644 17.95 10.61 22.01
CA LYS A 644 16.53 10.41 22.32
C LYS A 644 16.06 9.00 21.94
N VAL A 645 16.49 8.49 20.77
CA VAL A 645 16.19 7.13 20.33
C VAL A 645 16.79 6.10 21.30
N GLN A 646 18.05 6.28 21.72
CA GLN A 646 18.67 5.37 22.69
C GLN A 646 17.96 5.43 24.05
N GLN A 647 17.62 6.61 24.55
CA GLN A 647 16.88 6.73 25.81
C GLN A 647 15.56 5.95 25.79
N ILE A 648 14.78 6.06 24.70
CA ILE A 648 13.52 5.32 24.54
C ILE A 648 13.78 3.80 24.52
N LYS A 649 14.77 3.35 23.73
CA LYS A 649 15.11 1.93 23.63
C LYS A 649 15.65 1.36 24.95
N GLU A 650 16.52 2.09 25.64
CA GLU A 650 17.07 1.70 26.95
C GLU A 650 15.99 1.64 28.03
N GLN A 651 15.04 2.57 28.02
CA GLN A 651 13.90 2.53 28.93
C GLN A 651 13.02 1.30 28.69
N MET A 652 12.65 1.03 27.44
CA MET A 652 11.92 -0.17 27.07
C MET A 652 12.70 -1.45 27.43
N TYR A 653 14.01 -1.46 27.21
CA TYR A 653 14.88 -2.58 27.58
C TYR A 653 14.88 -2.79 29.09
N ALA A 654 15.06 -1.74 29.89
CA ALA A 654 15.06 -1.83 31.35
C ALA A 654 13.70 -2.31 31.91
N ASP A 655 12.59 -1.98 31.24
CA ASP A 655 11.26 -2.41 31.65
C ASP A 655 10.94 -3.86 31.27
N LEU A 656 11.51 -4.35 30.17
CA LEU A 656 11.39 -5.74 29.73
C LEU A 656 12.37 -6.67 30.46
N TYR A 657 13.64 -6.29 30.49
CA TYR A 657 14.77 -7.09 30.93
C TYR A 657 15.29 -6.58 32.29
N ASN A 658 15.50 -7.48 33.25
CA ASN A 658 15.95 -7.11 34.60
C ASN A 658 17.48 -6.85 34.70
N VAL A 659 18.10 -6.46 33.58
CA VAL A 659 19.54 -6.24 33.43
C VAL A 659 19.78 -5.06 32.49
N PRO A 660 20.92 -4.36 32.57
CA PRO A 660 21.28 -3.36 31.57
C PRO A 660 21.61 -4.00 30.21
N PRO A 661 21.39 -3.29 29.09
CA PRO A 661 21.72 -3.81 27.77
C PRO A 661 23.24 -3.99 27.62
N GLN A 662 23.63 -5.08 26.97
CA GLN A 662 25.01 -5.29 26.57
C GLN A 662 25.24 -4.59 25.24
N GLY A 663 25.70 -3.35 25.31
CA GLY A 663 25.96 -2.51 24.13
C GLY A 663 24.76 -1.73 23.64
N GLU A 664 25.00 -1.00 22.55
CA GLU A 664 24.01 -0.10 21.95
C GLU A 664 22.85 -0.89 21.33
N LEU A 665 21.62 -0.42 21.57
CA LEU A 665 20.40 -1.04 21.06
C LEU A 665 20.14 -0.57 19.65
N VAL A 666 20.45 -1.43 18.69
CA VAL A 666 20.46 -1.08 17.27
C VAL A 666 19.32 -1.68 16.45
N GLY A 667 18.61 -2.65 17.01
CA GLY A 667 17.46 -3.29 16.36
C GLY A 667 16.29 -3.46 17.34
N PRO A 668 15.51 -4.55 17.20
CA PRO A 668 14.40 -4.88 18.08
C PRO A 668 14.82 -4.94 19.53
N VAL A 669 14.07 -4.22 20.36
CA VAL A 669 14.18 -4.30 21.82
C VAL A 669 13.24 -5.39 22.32
N PHE A 670 12.07 -5.53 21.68
CA PHE A 670 11.18 -6.64 21.93
C PHE A 670 11.86 -7.95 21.49
N PRO A 671 11.81 -9.02 22.30
CA PRO A 671 12.54 -10.25 22.01
C PRO A 671 12.03 -10.94 20.74
N ILE A 672 12.93 -11.25 19.81
CA ILE A 672 12.63 -11.95 18.56
C ILE A 672 13.34 -13.30 18.48
N ARG A 673 12.90 -14.18 17.55
CA ARG A 673 13.47 -15.52 17.38
C ARG A 673 14.95 -15.46 16.97
N SER A 674 15.76 -16.21 17.68
CA SER A 674 17.22 -16.19 17.59
C SER A 674 17.84 -17.58 17.68
N SER A 675 19.06 -17.70 17.12
CA SER A 675 19.94 -18.85 17.28
C SER A 675 20.71 -18.86 18.60
N ARG A 676 20.74 -17.71 19.30
CA ARG A 676 21.32 -17.56 20.63
C ARG A 676 20.39 -16.70 21.48
N GLY A 677 19.95 -17.21 22.61
CA GLY A 677 19.02 -16.49 23.45
C GLY A 677 18.54 -17.32 24.62
N ILE A 678 17.51 -16.82 25.28
CA ILE A 678 16.88 -17.51 26.40
C ILE A 678 16.15 -18.74 25.84
N THR A 679 16.46 -19.93 26.35
CA THR A 679 15.82 -21.20 25.96
C THR A 679 15.00 -21.79 27.10
N LEU A 680 13.99 -22.62 26.78
CA LEU A 680 13.23 -23.42 27.76
C LEU A 680 14.11 -24.35 28.62
N ALA A 681 15.30 -24.75 28.13
CA ALA A 681 16.17 -25.74 28.76
C ALA A 681 17.18 -25.19 29.80
N GLN A 682 17.33 -23.88 29.95
CA GLN A 682 18.23 -23.27 30.97
C GLN A 682 17.73 -23.46 32.43
N ARG A 683 16.76 -24.35 32.64
CA ARG A 683 16.12 -24.60 33.94
C ARG A 683 16.75 -25.73 34.75
N GLU A 684 17.51 -26.66 34.14
CA GLU A 684 18.05 -27.80 34.89
C GLU A 684 19.33 -27.47 35.70
N GLU A 685 20.05 -26.40 35.37
CA GLU A 685 21.22 -25.96 36.16
C GLU A 685 20.85 -25.02 37.32
N PHE A 686 19.83 -24.17 37.17
CA PHE A 686 19.43 -23.22 38.24
C PHE A 686 18.57 -23.83 39.35
N ALA A 687 17.94 -24.99 39.12
CA ALA A 687 17.19 -25.69 40.17
C ALA A 687 18.09 -26.43 41.18
N ASN A 688 19.36 -26.66 40.85
CA ASN A 688 20.30 -27.43 41.69
C ASN A 688 21.33 -26.59 42.46
N GLU A 689 21.38 -25.26 42.28
CA GLU A 689 22.21 -24.38 43.10
C GLU A 689 21.39 -23.71 44.22
N THR A 690 20.61 -24.50 44.95
CA THR A 690 20.14 -24.13 46.30
C THR A 690 20.93 -24.88 47.36
N SER A 691 22.24 -24.62 47.41
CA SER A 691 23.04 -24.96 48.59
C SER A 691 24.33 -24.15 48.65
N GLY A 692 24.21 -22.94 49.20
CA GLY A 692 25.22 -22.23 49.99
C GLY A 692 26.49 -21.76 49.27
N VAL A 693 26.70 -20.44 49.22
CA VAL A 693 27.89 -19.69 49.71
C VAL A 693 27.58 -18.18 49.59
N GLY A 694 28.07 -17.40 50.55
CA GLY A 694 27.80 -15.98 50.78
C GLY A 694 28.39 -14.97 49.77
N PRO A 695 28.40 -13.67 50.13
CA PRO A 695 28.45 -12.55 49.18
C PRO A 695 29.87 -12.26 48.70
N GLY A 696 30.02 -12.11 47.39
CA GLY A 696 31.25 -11.65 46.73
C GLY A 696 31.83 -12.70 45.81
N ASP A 697 31.41 -12.72 44.55
CA ASP A 697 32.34 -12.62 43.43
C ASP A 697 31.62 -12.68 42.07
N SER A 698 31.98 -11.72 41.24
CA SER A 698 31.83 -11.65 39.80
C SER A 698 31.86 -13.02 39.11
N ARG A 699 30.79 -13.42 38.42
CA ARG A 699 30.84 -14.50 37.43
C ARG A 699 30.14 -14.11 36.13
N SER A 700 31.00 -13.62 35.23
CA SER A 700 31.04 -13.91 33.79
C SER A 700 29.92 -14.80 33.25
N ILE A 701 29.17 -14.25 32.29
CA ILE A 701 28.39 -15.00 31.31
C ILE A 701 29.37 -15.94 30.59
N SER A 702 29.28 -17.24 30.89
CA SER A 702 30.19 -18.24 30.36
C SER A 702 29.96 -18.41 28.86
N LEU A 703 31.03 -18.16 28.11
CA LEU A 703 31.23 -18.63 26.75
C LEU A 703 31.20 -20.17 26.70
N MET A 704 30.75 -20.70 25.56
CA MET A 704 30.88 -22.08 25.03
C MET A 704 29.81 -23.11 25.41
N ASN A 705 28.93 -23.41 24.44
CA ASN A 705 28.75 -24.79 23.96
C ASN A 705 28.33 -24.82 22.47
N PRO A 706 29.23 -25.14 21.52
CA PRO A 706 28.93 -25.15 20.09
C PRO A 706 28.11 -26.38 19.61
N GLN A 707 27.74 -27.31 20.49
CA GLN A 707 27.18 -28.61 20.11
C GLN A 707 25.68 -28.82 20.38
N ALA A 708 24.95 -27.82 20.89
CA ALA A 708 23.50 -27.92 21.05
C ALA A 708 22.79 -27.73 19.68
N ARG A 709 22.65 -28.83 18.92
CA ARG A 709 21.84 -28.87 17.69
C ARG A 709 20.34 -28.87 18.02
N ALA A 710 19.65 -27.85 17.54
CA ALA A 710 18.41 -27.94 16.73
C ALA A 710 17.02 -28.25 17.35
N GLU A 711 16.79 -28.23 18.67
CA GLU A 711 15.42 -28.51 19.19
C GLU A 711 14.78 -27.47 20.11
N ASN A 712 15.48 -26.40 20.55
CA ASN A 712 14.85 -25.35 21.37
C ASN A 712 14.94 -23.97 20.71
N GLU A 713 13.79 -23.37 20.39
CA GLU A 713 13.72 -21.99 19.92
C GLU A 713 14.15 -21.03 21.04
N SER A 714 14.99 -20.06 20.72
CA SER A 714 15.48 -19.06 21.67
C SER A 714 15.08 -17.66 21.24
N TYR A 715 14.92 -16.74 22.20
CA TYR A 715 14.53 -15.36 21.92
C TYR A 715 15.51 -14.36 22.53
N ALA A 716 15.82 -13.30 21.79
CA ALA A 716 16.73 -12.24 22.23
C ALA A 716 16.44 -10.89 21.54
N PRO A 717 16.78 -9.77 22.18
CA PRO A 717 16.85 -8.46 21.53
C PRO A 717 18.09 -8.35 20.63
N VAL A 718 18.11 -7.35 19.74
CA VAL A 718 19.24 -7.10 18.83
C VAL A 718 20.09 -5.93 19.31
N THR A 719 21.39 -6.18 19.48
CA THR A 719 22.40 -5.21 19.97
C THR A 719 23.57 -5.11 18.99
N LEU A 720 24.38 -4.05 19.11
CA LEU A 720 25.57 -3.84 18.28
C LEU A 720 26.59 -5.01 18.36
N PHE A 721 26.64 -5.73 19.49
CA PHE A 721 27.58 -6.83 19.70
C PHE A 721 27.18 -8.16 19.02
N GLY A 722 26.00 -8.24 18.41
CA GLY A 722 25.65 -9.36 17.53
C GLY A 722 24.16 -9.45 17.22
N ASP A 723 23.82 -9.47 15.93
CA ASP A 723 22.53 -9.90 15.42
C ASP A 723 22.53 -11.42 15.28
N TYR A 724 21.84 -12.11 16.20
CA TYR A 724 21.68 -13.57 16.20
C TYR A 724 20.32 -14.00 15.69
N SER A 725 19.53 -13.10 15.08
CA SER A 725 18.19 -13.42 14.62
C SER A 725 18.21 -14.55 13.58
N ILE A 726 17.18 -15.39 13.61
CA ILE A 726 16.94 -16.40 12.57
C ILE A 726 15.79 -16.01 11.64
N VAL A 727 15.18 -14.84 11.91
CA VAL A 727 14.12 -14.23 11.12
C VAL A 727 14.57 -12.83 10.68
N PRO A 728 14.20 -12.40 9.45
CA PRO A 728 14.33 -11.00 9.07
C PRO A 728 13.48 -10.12 9.99
N TRP A 729 14.00 -8.96 10.35
CA TRP A 729 13.35 -8.04 11.27
C TRP A 729 13.53 -6.59 10.83
N GLU A 730 12.63 -5.75 11.33
CA GLU A 730 12.68 -4.30 11.16
C GLU A 730 12.18 -3.62 12.43
N SER A 731 12.82 -2.54 12.86
CA SER A 731 12.50 -1.84 14.10
C SER A 731 12.41 -0.34 13.84
N TRP A 732 11.26 0.24 14.18
CA TRP A 732 10.92 1.65 13.97
C TRP A 732 10.76 2.35 15.30
N VAL A 733 11.32 3.55 15.43
CA VAL A 733 11.19 4.38 16.62
C VAL A 733 10.59 5.72 16.25
N TYR A 734 9.51 6.08 16.94
CA TYR A 734 8.89 7.40 16.91
C TYR A 734 9.15 8.06 18.25
N THR A 735 9.80 9.22 18.25
CA THR A 735 10.30 9.88 19.45
C THR A 735 9.33 10.89 20.03
N GLU A 736 8.43 11.44 19.21
CA GLU A 736 7.43 12.44 19.64
C GLU A 736 6.02 11.86 19.85
N ILE A 737 5.77 10.62 19.41
CA ILE A 737 4.46 9.99 19.56
C ILE A 737 4.36 9.33 20.95
N GLY A 738 3.38 9.77 21.74
CA GLY A 738 3.14 9.26 23.09
C GLY A 738 4.32 9.52 24.04
N ARG A 739 4.97 8.46 24.56
CA ARG A 739 6.19 8.55 25.39
C ARG A 739 7.45 8.07 24.65
N GLY A 740 7.39 8.03 23.33
CA GLY A 740 8.32 7.30 22.49
C GLY A 740 7.79 5.89 22.24
N LEU A 741 7.64 5.52 20.97
CA LEU A 741 7.13 4.23 20.54
C LEU A 741 8.21 3.45 19.79
N VAL A 742 8.25 2.14 20.04
CA VAL A 742 9.07 1.20 19.29
C VAL A 742 8.16 0.16 18.67
N PHE A 743 8.13 0.09 17.34
CA PHE A 743 7.43 -0.97 16.60
C PHE A 743 8.45 -1.92 16.01
N ASP A 744 8.50 -3.11 16.58
CA ASP A 744 9.34 -4.21 16.11
C ASP A 744 8.49 -5.14 15.23
N PHE A 745 9.00 -5.41 14.03
CA PHE A 745 8.39 -6.27 13.03
C PHE A 745 9.31 -7.46 12.72
N THR A 746 8.72 -8.63 12.53
CA THR A 746 9.44 -9.83 12.06
C THR A 746 8.74 -10.43 10.84
N LYS A 747 9.53 -11.09 10.00
CA LYS A 747 9.02 -11.89 8.89
C LYS A 747 9.19 -13.38 9.20
N GLU A 748 8.15 -13.97 9.78
CA GLU A 748 8.12 -15.39 10.14
C GLU A 748 7.97 -16.30 8.90
N ALA A 749 8.46 -17.53 9.01
CA ALA A 749 8.34 -18.53 7.95
C ALA A 749 6.85 -18.85 7.69
N GLY A 750 6.43 -18.77 6.42
CA GLY A 750 5.03 -19.01 6.00
C GLY A 750 4.11 -17.78 6.06
N GLY A 751 4.53 -16.66 6.65
CA GLY A 751 3.71 -15.45 6.77
C GLY A 751 3.66 -14.57 5.50
N SER A 752 2.59 -13.79 5.38
CA SER A 752 2.34 -12.78 4.32
C SER A 752 3.06 -11.45 4.53
N GLY A 753 4.38 -11.46 4.74
CA GLY A 753 5.19 -10.24 4.91
C GLY A 753 5.56 -9.95 6.36
N PHE A 754 5.95 -8.70 6.65
CA PHE A 754 6.34 -8.30 8.00
C PHE A 754 5.10 -8.08 8.86
N GLN A 755 5.05 -8.78 9.99
CA GLN A 755 4.03 -8.61 11.01
C GLN A 755 4.68 -8.04 12.26
N PHE A 756 3.87 -7.51 13.18
CA PHE A 756 4.35 -7.17 14.52
C PHE A 756 5.03 -8.39 15.16
N ALA A 757 6.20 -8.17 15.78
CA ALA A 757 6.94 -9.24 16.42
C ALA A 757 6.02 -10.00 17.40
N PRO A 758 5.93 -11.34 17.28
CA PRO A 758 5.00 -12.12 18.08
C PRO A 758 5.43 -12.16 19.54
N ILE A 759 4.46 -12.23 20.46
CA ILE A 759 4.73 -12.44 21.88
C ILE A 759 5.37 -13.84 22.02
N PRO A 760 6.60 -13.95 22.54
CA PRO A 760 7.26 -15.24 22.71
C PRO A 760 6.52 -16.13 23.69
N ASP A 761 6.51 -17.44 23.43
CA ASP A 761 6.02 -18.43 24.38
C ASP A 761 7.09 -18.70 25.46
N MET A 762 7.28 -17.72 26.34
CA MET A 762 8.31 -17.74 27.40
C MET A 762 7.68 -17.73 28.81
N PRO A 763 8.23 -18.50 29.77
CA PRO A 763 7.79 -18.44 31.16
C PRO A 763 7.98 -17.04 31.79
N PRO A 764 7.05 -16.56 32.65
CA PRO A 764 7.07 -15.22 33.25
C PRO A 764 8.33 -14.87 34.06
N SER A 765 9.14 -15.85 34.46
CA SER A 765 10.23 -15.69 35.45
C SER A 765 11.50 -15.00 34.93
N ILE A 766 11.63 -14.80 33.62
CA ILE A 766 12.82 -14.19 33.00
C ILE A 766 12.57 -12.72 32.57
N MET A 767 11.29 -12.35 32.46
CA MET A 767 10.85 -10.97 32.28
C MET A 767 10.47 -10.36 33.63
N ARG A 768 10.49 -9.03 33.76
CA ARG A 768 9.97 -8.37 34.98
C ARG A 768 8.55 -8.82 35.34
N SER A 769 7.70 -9.06 34.33
CA SER A 769 6.41 -9.76 34.45
C SER A 769 5.82 -10.05 33.07
N THR A 770 4.88 -10.99 32.98
CA THR A 770 4.02 -11.17 31.79
C THR A 770 3.23 -9.91 31.45
N ALA A 771 2.81 -9.14 32.46
CA ALA A 771 2.12 -7.87 32.25
C ALA A 771 2.97 -6.86 31.46
N ARG A 772 4.28 -6.75 31.78
CA ARG A 772 5.21 -5.89 31.02
C ARG A 772 5.44 -6.40 29.59
N MET A 773 5.56 -7.72 29.40
CA MET A 773 5.70 -8.29 28.05
C MET A 773 4.46 -7.98 27.19
N SER A 774 3.25 -8.13 27.74
CA SER A 774 2.01 -7.74 27.06
C SER A 774 1.91 -6.24 26.84
N GLU A 775 2.42 -5.42 27.76
CA GLU A 775 2.45 -3.97 27.61
C GLU A 775 3.34 -3.53 26.44
N TYR A 776 4.52 -4.12 26.26
CA TYR A 776 5.43 -3.72 25.17
C TYR A 776 5.29 -4.57 23.90
N ALA A 777 4.37 -5.54 23.88
CA ALA A 777 4.09 -6.35 22.70
C ALA A 777 3.69 -5.42 21.53
N PRO A 778 4.41 -5.41 20.38
CA PRO A 778 4.23 -4.38 19.36
C PRO A 778 2.79 -4.25 18.84
N LYS A 779 2.08 -5.37 18.70
CA LYS A 779 0.66 -5.39 18.30
C LYS A 779 -0.26 -4.72 19.33
N LEU A 780 -0.05 -4.99 20.62
CA LEU A 780 -0.88 -4.42 21.70
C LEU A 780 -0.53 -2.96 21.95
N ALA A 781 0.76 -2.62 21.87
CA ALA A 781 1.22 -1.24 21.88
C ALA A 781 0.55 -0.45 20.75
N PHE A 782 0.59 -0.96 19.51
CA PHE A 782 -0.07 -0.34 18.37
C PHE A 782 -1.57 -0.15 18.58
N GLN A 783 -2.29 -1.17 19.06
CA GLN A 783 -3.73 -1.07 19.32
C GLN A 783 -4.08 0.02 20.32
N ARG A 784 -3.30 0.16 21.41
CA ARG A 784 -3.51 1.25 22.37
C ARG A 784 -3.19 2.61 21.77
N THR A 785 -2.09 2.72 21.02
CA THR A 785 -1.75 3.97 20.34
C THR A 785 -2.83 4.37 19.33
N VAL A 786 -3.46 3.43 18.63
CA VAL A 786 -4.56 3.73 17.70
C VAL A 786 -5.76 4.39 18.40
N ASP A 787 -6.01 4.05 19.66
CA ASP A 787 -7.11 4.65 20.43
C ASP A 787 -6.70 5.96 21.11
N GLU A 788 -5.44 6.10 21.54
CA GLU A 788 -4.91 7.32 22.18
C GLU A 788 -4.53 8.41 21.17
N ILE A 789 -3.84 8.03 20.09
CA ILE A 789 -3.29 8.87 19.03
C ILE A 789 -3.62 8.19 17.68
N PRO A 790 -4.86 8.35 17.18
CA PRO A 790 -5.33 7.66 15.98
C PRO A 790 -4.64 8.13 14.70
N ASP A 791 -4.02 9.30 14.68
CA ASP A 791 -3.33 9.81 13.50
C ASP A 791 -2.33 10.87 13.95
N ASP A 792 -1.20 10.96 13.25
CA ASP A 792 -0.20 12.00 13.49
C ASP A 792 0.25 12.67 12.19
N PHE A 793 0.36 13.99 12.26
CA PHE A 793 0.84 14.84 11.18
C PHE A 793 1.70 15.95 11.76
N ILE A 794 2.98 15.90 11.41
CA ILE A 794 3.98 16.88 11.81
C ILE A 794 4.05 17.94 10.71
N GLU A 795 3.59 19.16 11.01
CA GLU A 795 3.80 20.31 10.13
C GLU A 795 5.29 20.68 10.07
N ALA A 796 5.73 21.33 9.00
CA ALA A 796 7.10 21.82 8.90
C ALA A 796 7.43 22.78 10.05
N GLU A 797 8.47 22.49 10.82
CA GLU A 797 8.88 23.31 11.96
C GLU A 797 9.48 24.65 11.49
N PHE A 798 8.85 25.74 11.93
CA PHE A 798 9.41 27.08 11.87
C PHE A 798 9.71 27.54 13.29
N ALA A 799 10.75 28.36 13.44
CA ALA A 799 10.97 29.03 14.72
C ALA A 799 9.77 29.96 15.00
N PRO A 800 9.21 29.98 16.23
CA PRO A 800 8.06 30.81 16.54
C PRO A 800 8.43 32.30 16.55
N ILE A 801 7.44 33.14 16.24
CA ILE A 801 7.48 34.57 16.56
C ILE A 801 7.24 34.70 18.08
N GLU A 802 8.28 35.07 18.81
CA GLU A 802 8.24 35.22 20.26
C GLU A 802 7.27 36.33 20.69
N SER A 803 6.56 36.10 21.79
CA SER A 803 5.65 37.08 22.42
C SER A 803 4.52 37.58 21.51
N LEU A 804 4.09 36.79 20.51
CA LEU A 804 2.87 37.08 19.77
C LEU A 804 1.65 36.99 20.71
N ARG A 805 0.83 38.04 20.74
CA ARG A 805 -0.42 38.10 21.49
C ARG A 805 -1.57 38.46 20.56
N HIS A 806 -2.78 38.03 20.87
CA HIS A 806 -3.98 38.32 20.10
C HIS A 806 -5.18 38.62 21.00
N ASP A 807 -6.17 39.31 20.43
CA ASP A 807 -7.47 39.54 21.04
C ASP A 807 -8.57 39.55 19.97
N VAL A 808 -9.72 38.98 20.31
CA VAL A 808 -10.88 38.85 19.43
C VAL A 808 -12.06 39.60 20.04
N ARG A 809 -12.69 40.46 19.25
CA ARG A 809 -13.77 41.35 19.70
C ARG A 809 -14.90 41.40 18.70
N ASP A 810 -16.12 41.37 19.19
CA ASP A 810 -17.32 41.37 18.38
C ASP A 810 -18.06 42.73 18.41
N PHE A 811 -18.67 43.07 17.29
CA PHE A 811 -19.44 44.29 17.08
C PHE A 811 -20.58 44.00 16.12
N ARG A 812 -21.69 44.73 16.22
CA ARG A 812 -22.75 44.61 15.21
C ARG A 812 -22.24 45.08 13.84
N ALA A 813 -22.39 44.25 12.81
CA ALA A 813 -22.13 44.65 11.42
C ALA A 813 -23.42 45.11 10.76
N ASP A 814 -24.41 44.22 10.72
CA ASP A 814 -25.77 44.43 10.24
C ASP A 814 -26.75 43.58 11.09
N PRO A 815 -28.07 43.64 10.84
CA PRO A 815 -29.06 42.94 11.69
C PRO A 815 -28.90 41.41 11.77
N PHE A 816 -28.19 40.80 10.83
CA PHE A 816 -28.00 39.35 10.74
C PHE A 816 -26.54 38.92 10.92
N ARG A 817 -25.60 39.87 10.94
CA ARG A 817 -24.17 39.59 11.01
C ARG A 817 -23.45 40.42 12.05
N THR A 818 -22.46 39.77 12.64
CA THR A 818 -21.56 40.32 13.64
C THR A 818 -20.17 40.42 13.05
N ARG A 819 -19.59 41.61 13.16
CA ARG A 819 -18.21 41.90 12.80
C ARG A 819 -17.29 41.43 13.92
N ILE A 820 -16.36 40.57 13.58
CA ILE A 820 -15.26 40.16 14.44
C ILE A 820 -13.99 40.91 14.03
N ASP A 821 -13.35 41.54 15.01
CA ASP A 821 -12.02 42.13 14.90
C ASP A 821 -11.02 41.21 15.62
N VAL A 822 -10.17 40.54 14.84
CA VAL A 822 -9.02 39.75 15.33
C VAL A 822 -7.78 40.64 15.28
N SER A 823 -7.38 41.11 16.45
CA SER A 823 -6.21 41.97 16.62
C SER A 823 -5.02 41.16 17.14
N TYR A 824 -3.81 41.52 16.73
CA TYR A 824 -2.59 40.86 17.17
C TYR A 824 -1.42 41.83 17.30
N GLU A 825 -0.50 41.52 18.22
CA GLU A 825 0.70 42.30 18.49
C GLU A 825 1.92 41.39 18.74
N PHE A 826 3.10 41.88 18.35
CA PHE A 826 4.38 41.25 18.67
C PHE A 826 5.49 42.31 18.68
N PRO A 827 6.55 42.14 19.48
CA PRO A 827 7.62 43.12 19.55
C PRO A 827 8.40 43.15 18.23
N ARG A 828 8.89 44.34 17.86
CA ARG A 828 9.76 44.53 16.68
C ARG A 828 10.92 43.53 16.62
N SER A 829 11.50 43.18 17.77
CA SER A 829 12.65 42.27 17.88
C SER A 829 12.32 40.82 17.50
N ALA A 830 11.04 40.43 17.49
CA ALA A 830 10.60 39.08 17.15
C ALA A 830 10.63 38.79 15.64
N VAL A 831 10.77 39.81 14.79
CA VAL A 831 10.76 39.66 13.33
C VAL A 831 11.90 40.42 12.66
N ARG A 832 12.24 40.04 11.44
CA ARG A 832 13.22 40.75 10.64
C ARG A 832 12.61 41.99 9.97
N THR A 833 13.12 43.16 10.32
CA THR A 833 12.71 44.44 9.70
C THR A 833 13.69 44.90 8.62
N ARG A 834 13.20 45.69 7.67
CA ARG A 834 14.02 46.44 6.69
C ARG A 834 13.89 47.93 6.95
N GLU A 835 14.99 48.67 6.81
CA GLU A 835 14.96 50.13 6.86
C GLU A 835 14.25 50.72 5.63
N SER A 836 13.45 51.76 5.86
CA SER A 836 12.75 52.55 4.85
C SER A 836 12.87 54.05 5.18
N ALA A 837 12.51 54.92 4.24
CA ALA A 837 12.58 56.38 4.42
C ALA A 837 11.80 56.89 5.64
N ASP A 838 10.68 56.23 5.97
CA ASP A 838 9.80 56.58 7.10
C ASP A 838 10.08 55.70 8.33
N GLY A 839 11.29 55.18 8.45
CA GLY A 839 11.68 54.25 9.51
C GLY A 839 11.46 52.77 9.14
N PRO A 840 11.65 51.87 10.11
CA PRO A 840 11.80 50.47 9.82
C PRO A 840 10.47 49.71 9.67
N VAL A 841 10.43 48.74 8.76
CA VAL A 841 9.21 48.04 8.33
C VAL A 841 9.40 46.53 8.40
N ALA A 842 8.45 45.82 9.02
CA ALA A 842 8.33 44.37 8.95
C ALA A 842 7.48 43.95 7.75
N ILE A 843 7.88 42.87 7.07
CA ILE A 843 7.11 42.27 5.98
C ILE A 843 6.65 40.89 6.44
N VAL A 844 5.36 40.77 6.72
CA VAL A 844 4.75 39.53 7.21
C VAL A 844 3.65 39.06 6.26
N SER A 845 3.48 37.74 6.18
CA SER A 845 2.23 37.14 5.68
C SER A 845 1.32 36.93 6.88
N ARG A 846 0.11 37.48 6.83
CA ARG A 846 -0.93 37.23 7.83
C ARG A 846 -2.05 36.45 7.17
N SER A 847 -2.47 35.38 7.79
CA SER A 847 -3.49 34.48 7.25
C SER A 847 -4.49 34.15 8.35
N ILE A 848 -5.78 34.27 8.04
CA ILE A 848 -6.87 33.99 8.96
C ILE A 848 -7.88 33.07 8.27
N ALA A 849 -8.45 32.15 9.03
CA ALA A 849 -9.60 31.36 8.63
C ALA A 849 -10.56 31.21 9.80
N LEU A 850 -11.85 31.22 9.49
CA LEU A 850 -12.93 30.93 10.43
C LEU A 850 -13.77 29.81 9.84
N ALA A 851 -13.95 28.74 10.60
CA ALA A 851 -14.81 27.62 10.23
C ALA A 851 -15.92 27.44 11.26
N ASP A 852 -17.11 27.05 10.81
CA ASP A 852 -18.22 26.75 11.72
C ASP A 852 -17.95 25.47 12.55
N SER A 853 -18.87 25.12 13.44
CA SER A 853 -18.82 23.88 14.24
C SER A 853 -18.74 22.56 13.43
N SER A 854 -18.94 22.59 12.11
CA SER A 854 -18.75 21.46 11.21
C SER A 854 -17.40 21.48 10.47
N PHE A 855 -16.49 22.37 10.88
CA PHE A 855 -15.22 22.68 10.20
C PHE A 855 -15.42 23.14 8.75
N THR A 856 -16.60 23.68 8.42
CA THR A 856 -16.84 24.30 7.12
C THR A 856 -16.31 25.72 7.16
N ARG A 857 -15.29 26.00 6.35
CA ARG A 857 -14.65 27.32 6.27
C ARG A 857 -15.62 28.36 5.70
N VAL A 858 -16.02 29.33 6.52
CA VAL A 858 -16.94 30.42 6.14
C VAL A 858 -16.21 31.70 5.75
N PHE A 859 -15.02 31.91 6.30
CA PHE A 859 -14.19 33.06 5.99
C PHE A 859 -12.72 32.64 5.92
N ARG A 860 -12.00 33.23 4.96
CA ARG A 860 -10.57 33.04 4.79
C ARG A 860 -9.98 34.30 4.18
N ARG A 861 -8.83 34.73 4.70
CA ARG A 861 -8.08 35.84 4.13
C ARG A 861 -6.59 35.63 4.34
N SER A 862 -5.80 35.84 3.31
CA SER A 862 -4.34 35.77 3.39
C SER A 862 -3.74 36.97 2.66
N ASP A 863 -3.01 37.82 3.38
CA ASP A 863 -2.43 39.04 2.86
C ASP A 863 -0.93 39.09 3.19
N ARG A 864 -0.12 39.56 2.24
CA ARG A 864 1.24 40.03 2.54
C ARG A 864 1.20 41.50 2.88
N VAL A 865 1.52 41.85 4.13
CA VAL A 865 1.41 43.22 4.65
C VAL A 865 2.77 43.79 5.03
N ARG A 866 2.84 45.12 5.02
CA ARG A 866 3.96 45.90 5.53
C ARG A 866 3.50 46.60 6.80
N LEU A 867 4.16 46.30 7.91
CA LEU A 867 3.79 46.79 9.24
C LEU A 867 4.93 47.60 9.82
N ARG A 868 4.59 48.72 10.49
CA ARG A 868 5.55 49.57 11.21
C ARG A 868 5.35 49.35 12.71
N PRO A 869 6.43 49.42 13.52
CA PRO A 869 6.29 49.51 14.95
C PRO A 869 5.54 50.78 15.36
N ASP A 870 4.80 50.70 16.46
CA ASP A 870 4.19 51.83 17.14
C ASP A 870 5.21 52.58 18.04
N GLU A 871 4.72 53.50 18.87
CA GLU A 871 5.55 54.28 19.80
C GLU A 871 6.23 53.44 20.88
N ASP A 872 5.59 52.35 21.32
CA ASP A 872 6.12 51.43 22.33
C ASP A 872 7.07 50.38 21.70
N GLY A 873 7.21 50.37 20.36
CA GLY A 873 8.10 49.49 19.61
C GLY A 873 7.46 48.15 19.22
N ASP A 874 6.17 47.99 19.46
CA ASP A 874 5.38 46.82 19.13
C ASP A 874 4.78 46.96 17.72
N ILE A 875 4.59 45.84 17.03
CA ILE A 875 3.92 45.81 15.73
C ILE A 875 2.49 45.33 15.97
N ILE A 876 1.52 46.19 15.69
CA ILE A 876 0.09 45.95 15.93
C ILE A 876 -0.69 45.96 14.62
N ASP A 877 -1.65 45.05 14.48
CA ASP A 877 -2.52 44.98 13.32
C ASP A 877 -3.87 44.30 13.65
N VAL A 878 -4.84 44.46 12.75
CA VAL A 878 -6.18 43.90 12.89
C VAL A 878 -6.70 43.33 11.58
N ILE A 879 -7.40 42.20 11.68
CA ILE A 879 -8.14 41.58 10.58
C ILE A 879 -9.61 41.53 10.97
N ARG A 880 -10.48 41.89 10.02
CA ARG A 880 -11.93 41.96 10.24
C ARG A 880 -12.67 40.94 9.37
N ALA A 881 -13.72 40.35 9.93
CA ALA A 881 -14.63 39.43 9.26
C ALA A 881 -16.06 39.68 9.73
N ASP A 882 -17.04 39.65 8.82
CA ASP A 882 -18.46 39.72 9.17
C ASP A 882 -19.05 38.31 9.06
N LEU A 883 -19.61 37.80 10.16
CA LEU A 883 -20.07 36.41 10.32
C LEU A 883 -21.52 36.37 10.82
N GLU A 884 -22.23 35.29 10.54
CA GLU A 884 -23.50 35.02 11.25
C GLU A 884 -23.20 34.64 12.71
N PRO A 885 -24.09 34.93 13.67
CA PRO A 885 -23.91 34.51 15.07
C PRO A 885 -23.78 32.99 15.22
N GLY A 886 -22.88 32.54 16.10
CA GLY A 886 -22.62 31.11 16.30
C GLY A 886 -21.22 30.81 16.83
N LEU A 887 -20.88 29.51 16.87
CA LEU A 887 -19.57 29.02 17.30
C LEU A 887 -18.66 28.81 16.09
N TYR A 888 -17.43 29.29 16.18
CA TYR A 888 -16.44 29.19 15.12
C TYR A 888 -15.06 28.77 15.64
N HIS A 889 -14.34 28.01 14.83
CA HIS A 889 -12.93 27.72 14.97
C HIS A 889 -12.12 28.79 14.23
N LEU A 890 -11.35 29.59 14.95
CA LEU A 890 -10.43 30.60 14.42
C LEU A 890 -9.04 30.00 14.26
N THR A 891 -8.45 30.16 13.08
CA THR A 891 -7.01 29.93 12.85
C THR A 891 -6.38 31.23 12.37
N LEU A 892 -5.39 31.73 13.11
CA LEU A 892 -4.57 32.89 12.75
C LEU A 892 -3.12 32.47 12.61
N ARG A 893 -2.49 32.77 11.47
CA ARG A 893 -1.08 32.48 11.21
C ARG A 893 -0.34 33.73 10.78
N ILE A 894 0.79 33.99 11.42
CA ILE A 894 1.69 35.10 11.10
C ILE A 894 3.05 34.52 10.73
N HIS A 895 3.51 34.81 9.52
CA HIS A 895 4.79 34.35 8.99
C HIS A 895 5.70 35.54 8.63
N ASP A 896 6.85 35.62 9.30
CA ASP A 896 7.93 36.54 8.96
C ASP A 896 8.69 36.02 7.73
N ILE A 897 8.45 36.68 6.60
CA ILE A 897 9.04 36.31 5.31
C ILE A 897 10.56 36.56 5.29
N GLY A 898 11.05 37.52 6.08
CA GLY A 898 12.46 37.88 6.11
C GLY A 898 13.31 37.03 7.06
N GLY A 899 12.70 36.58 8.17
CA GLY A 899 13.34 35.79 9.22
C GLY A 899 12.98 34.30 9.19
N GLY A 900 11.96 33.88 8.44
CA GLY A 900 11.51 32.48 8.37
C GLY A 900 10.87 31.97 9.66
N ARG A 901 10.24 32.87 10.42
CA ARG A 901 9.53 32.54 11.68
C ARG A 901 8.03 32.50 11.46
N LEU A 902 7.35 31.52 12.04
CA LEU A 902 5.90 31.37 11.91
C LEU A 902 5.30 31.01 13.26
N THR A 903 4.20 31.68 13.62
CA THR A 903 3.36 31.29 14.75
C THR A 903 1.94 31.12 14.25
N ALA A 904 1.28 30.08 14.74
CA ALA A 904 -0.13 29.81 14.54
C ALA A 904 -0.88 29.89 15.88
N ILE A 905 -2.08 30.46 15.85
CA ILE A 905 -2.99 30.57 16.96
C ILE A 905 -4.30 29.93 16.52
N GLU A 906 -4.80 29.01 17.33
CA GLU A 906 -6.04 28.30 17.10
C GLU A 906 -6.91 28.41 18.36
N GLU A 907 -8.13 28.91 18.19
CA GLU A 907 -9.07 29.06 19.30
C GLU A 907 -10.53 28.95 18.84
N ASP A 908 -11.39 28.49 19.75
CA ASP A 908 -12.84 28.48 19.54
C ASP A 908 -13.41 29.81 20.02
N ILE A 909 -14.15 30.48 19.16
CA ILE A 909 -14.79 31.77 19.45
C ILE A 909 -16.30 31.66 19.33
N GLU A 910 -17.00 32.37 20.22
CA GLU A 910 -18.45 32.56 20.15
C GLU A 910 -18.73 33.94 19.57
N VAL A 911 -19.50 33.99 18.50
CA VAL A 911 -19.92 35.21 17.82
C VAL A 911 -21.33 35.54 18.28
N GLU A 912 -21.46 36.61 19.07
CA GLU A 912 -22.75 37.01 19.65
C GLU A 912 -23.71 37.55 18.58
N ALA A 913 -25.02 37.38 18.82
CA ALA A 913 -26.06 37.99 18.00
C ALA A 913 -26.39 39.40 18.53
N TYR A 914 -26.60 40.33 17.60
CA TYR A 914 -27.05 41.69 17.93
C TYR A 914 -28.39 42.01 17.21
N PRO A 915 -29.52 41.45 17.68
CA PRO A 915 -30.83 41.61 17.02
C PRO A 915 -31.27 43.07 16.93
N ASP A 916 -31.99 43.42 15.87
CA ASP A 916 -32.57 44.74 15.73
C ASP A 916 -33.67 45.00 16.78
N GLY A 917 -33.63 46.18 17.40
CA GLY A 917 -34.60 46.61 18.40
C GLY A 917 -34.38 46.07 19.81
N GLU A 918 -33.33 45.28 20.04
CA GLU A 918 -32.94 44.81 21.38
C GLU A 918 -31.73 45.59 21.91
N LEU A 919 -31.77 45.95 23.20
CA LEU A 919 -30.66 46.65 23.85
C LEU A 919 -29.44 45.73 23.91
N GLY A 920 -28.41 46.07 23.13
CA GLY A 920 -27.17 45.31 23.03
C GLY A 920 -25.95 46.18 23.31
N LEU A 921 -24.84 45.54 23.69
CA LEU A 921 -23.55 46.19 23.96
C LEU A 921 -22.44 45.35 23.34
N SER A 922 -21.59 45.96 22.51
CA SER A 922 -20.43 45.27 21.93
C SER A 922 -19.46 44.79 23.00
N ASP A 923 -18.55 43.89 22.64
CA ASP A 923 -17.37 43.67 23.45
C ASP A 923 -16.58 44.96 23.71
N LEU A 924 -15.89 44.97 24.87
CA LEU A 924 -15.07 46.09 25.30
C LEU A 924 -13.71 46.03 24.61
N PHE A 925 -13.45 47.01 23.74
CA PHE A 925 -12.23 47.06 22.94
C PHE A 925 -11.16 47.87 23.67
N LEU A 926 -10.27 47.17 24.38
CA LEU A 926 -9.14 47.78 25.06
C LEU A 926 -8.13 48.32 24.04
N ALA A 927 -7.72 49.58 24.22
CA ALA A 927 -6.88 50.30 23.27
C ALA A 927 -5.54 50.72 23.88
N THR A 928 -4.53 50.86 23.03
CA THR A 928 -3.28 51.55 23.37
C THR A 928 -3.52 53.05 23.39
N SER A 929 -4.28 53.56 22.41
CA SER A 929 -4.68 54.96 22.30
C SER A 929 -5.97 55.11 21.48
N ILE A 930 -6.72 56.17 21.77
CA ILE A 930 -7.90 56.58 21.00
C ILE A 930 -7.71 58.05 20.61
N ASN A 931 -7.54 58.31 19.32
CA ASN A 931 -7.28 59.64 18.78
C ASN A 931 -8.39 60.06 17.80
N ASP A 932 -8.48 61.36 17.50
CA ASP A 932 -9.25 61.80 16.34
C ASP A 932 -8.61 61.26 15.06
N TYR A 933 -9.45 60.80 14.13
CA TYR A 933 -8.97 60.17 12.91
C TYR A 933 -8.32 61.18 11.97
N GLU A 934 -6.99 61.08 11.80
CA GLU A 934 -6.23 61.94 10.88
C GLU A 934 -5.60 61.19 9.69
N GLY A 935 -5.78 59.87 9.57
CA GLY A 935 -5.06 59.11 8.54
C GLY A 935 -5.51 57.66 8.25
N ALA A 936 -5.04 56.68 9.05
CA ALA A 936 -4.99 55.29 8.63
C ALA A 936 -6.34 54.54 8.73
N ILE A 937 -6.90 54.10 7.59
CA ILE A 937 -8.18 53.35 7.52
C ILE A 937 -8.18 52.08 8.39
N ARG A 938 -7.01 51.50 8.65
CA ARG A 938 -6.83 50.24 9.39
C ARG A 938 -7.50 50.26 10.77
N PHE A 939 -7.26 51.29 11.58
CA PHE A 939 -7.75 51.40 12.95
C PHE A 939 -8.96 52.34 13.09
N ARG A 940 -9.57 52.73 11.96
CA ARG A 940 -10.69 53.66 11.96
C ARG A 940 -11.96 53.04 12.57
N ARG A 941 -12.56 53.76 13.52
CA ARG A 941 -13.89 53.50 14.08
C ARG A 941 -14.69 54.81 14.14
N GLY A 942 -15.45 55.07 13.06
CA GLY A 942 -16.18 56.32 12.90
C GLY A 942 -15.25 57.52 12.71
N ARG A 943 -15.27 58.44 13.68
CA ARG A 943 -14.41 59.63 13.74
C ARG A 943 -13.10 59.41 14.51
N TRP A 944 -12.94 58.25 15.15
CA TRP A 944 -11.78 57.93 15.95
C TRP A 944 -10.85 56.94 15.26
N GLU A 945 -9.58 57.02 15.58
CA GLU A 945 -8.58 55.98 15.38
C GLU A 945 -8.35 55.25 16.71
N VAL A 946 -8.72 53.97 16.76
CA VAL A 946 -8.66 53.14 17.97
C VAL A 946 -7.60 52.07 17.75
N ILE A 947 -6.40 52.28 18.31
CA ILE A 947 -5.29 51.32 18.20
C ILE A 947 -5.49 50.25 19.26
N PRO A 948 -5.66 48.95 18.90
CA PRO A 948 -5.92 47.89 19.87
C PRO A 948 -4.72 47.63 20.78
N ARG A 949 -4.99 47.09 21.98
CA ARG A 949 -3.97 46.51 22.88
C ARG A 949 -4.22 45.00 23.09
N PRO A 950 -3.89 44.14 22.11
CA PRO A 950 -4.22 42.71 22.16
C PRO A 950 -3.70 41.98 23.40
N GLY A 951 -2.52 42.34 23.92
CA GLY A 951 -1.97 41.72 25.11
C GLY A 951 -2.64 42.12 26.41
N ARG A 952 -3.62 43.04 26.38
CA ARG A 952 -4.43 43.53 27.52
C ARG A 952 -3.60 43.84 28.77
N THR A 953 -2.36 44.28 28.57
CA THR A 953 -1.41 44.57 29.65
C THR A 953 -1.12 46.05 29.65
N TYR A 954 -1.25 46.68 30.82
CA TYR A 954 -1.08 48.11 31.02
C TYR A 954 -0.12 48.38 32.18
N THR A 955 0.82 49.28 31.96
CA THR A 955 1.70 49.87 33.00
C THR A 955 1.33 51.33 33.29
N ARG A 956 0.59 51.96 32.36
CA ARG A 956 0.10 53.33 32.48
C ARG A 956 -1.13 53.36 33.38
N LYS A 957 -1.33 54.46 34.11
CA LYS A 957 -2.49 54.66 35.00
C LYS A 957 -3.80 54.84 34.25
N VAL A 958 -3.77 55.21 32.98
CA VAL A 958 -4.96 55.45 32.17
C VAL A 958 -5.14 54.31 31.18
N VAL A 959 -6.32 53.71 31.17
CA VAL A 959 -6.70 52.64 30.22
C VAL A 959 -7.85 53.12 29.34
N PRO A 960 -7.57 53.48 28.07
CA PRO A 960 -8.62 53.83 27.13
C PRO A 960 -9.31 52.57 26.59
N PHE A 961 -10.63 52.62 26.44
CA PHE A 961 -11.41 51.56 25.81
C PHE A 961 -12.59 52.11 25.01
N TYR A 962 -12.97 51.36 23.99
CA TYR A 962 -14.05 51.68 23.06
C TYR A 962 -15.19 50.66 23.16
N TYR A 963 -16.43 51.11 22.96
CA TYR A 963 -17.62 50.26 22.95
C TYR A 963 -18.72 50.84 22.04
N GLU A 964 -19.67 49.99 21.65
CA GLU A 964 -20.84 50.37 20.86
C GLU A 964 -22.12 49.90 21.56
N ILE A 965 -23.13 50.76 21.61
CA ILE A 965 -24.46 50.46 22.17
C ILE A 965 -25.44 50.33 21.02
N TYR A 966 -26.35 49.35 21.09
CA TYR A 966 -27.36 49.10 20.06
C TYR A 966 -28.77 49.01 20.66
N GLY A 967 -29.80 49.30 19.88
CA GLY A 967 -31.22 49.09 20.23
C GLY A 967 -31.74 49.97 21.36
N LEU A 968 -31.27 51.21 21.46
CA LEU A 968 -31.77 52.20 22.42
C LEU A 968 -33.17 52.69 22.03
N THR A 969 -34.06 52.82 23.02
CA THR A 969 -35.44 53.25 22.80
C THR A 969 -35.54 54.77 22.66
N MET A 970 -36.08 55.23 21.53
CA MET A 970 -36.35 56.66 21.31
C MET A 970 -37.58 57.12 22.11
N ASN A 971 -37.48 58.29 22.72
CA ASN A 971 -38.59 58.97 23.37
C ASN A 971 -39.51 59.67 22.35
N SER A 972 -40.58 60.31 22.83
CA SER A 972 -41.54 61.05 21.98
C SER A 972 -40.95 62.22 21.19
N PHE A 973 -39.72 62.65 21.50
CA PHE A 973 -38.99 63.71 20.81
C PHE A 973 -37.92 63.16 19.86
N GLY A 974 -37.84 61.83 19.68
CA GLY A 974 -36.83 61.19 18.83
C GLY A 974 -35.43 61.11 19.46
N GLN A 975 -35.31 61.25 20.78
CA GLN A 975 -34.04 61.18 21.51
C GLN A 975 -33.96 59.91 22.36
N THR A 976 -32.76 59.34 22.51
CA THR A 976 -32.50 58.23 23.43
C THR A 976 -31.92 58.76 24.75
N ASN A 977 -32.26 58.13 25.88
CA ASN A 977 -31.70 58.48 27.20
C ASN A 977 -31.19 57.21 27.87
N TYR A 978 -29.92 57.16 28.22
CA TYR A 978 -29.30 55.98 28.81
C TYR A 978 -28.27 56.35 29.87
N ARG A 979 -27.99 55.41 30.77
CA ARG A 979 -26.99 55.51 31.82
C ARG A 979 -25.86 54.53 31.56
N VAL A 980 -24.63 55.02 31.54
CA VAL A 980 -23.42 54.21 31.42
C VAL A 980 -22.77 54.11 32.79
N THR A 981 -22.44 52.90 33.22
CA THR A 981 -21.68 52.64 34.44
C THR A 981 -20.49 51.76 34.11
N ALA A 982 -19.28 52.27 34.31
CA ALA A 982 -18.05 51.48 34.18
C ALA A 982 -17.44 51.26 35.56
N GLY A 983 -16.92 50.07 35.81
CA GLY A 983 -16.22 49.77 37.05
C GLY A 983 -15.09 48.76 36.87
N VAL A 984 -14.03 48.94 37.64
CA VAL A 984 -12.88 48.03 37.67
C VAL A 984 -12.83 47.34 39.03
N ARG A 985 -12.61 46.04 39.01
CA ARG A 985 -12.36 45.25 40.22
C ARG A 985 -11.16 44.34 40.04
N HIS A 986 -10.33 44.24 41.07
CA HIS A 986 -9.25 43.27 41.12
C HIS A 986 -9.80 41.84 41.27
N LYS A 987 -9.26 40.90 40.49
CA LYS A 987 -9.64 39.47 40.54
C LYS A 987 -8.92 38.81 41.72
N GLU A 988 -9.63 38.58 42.84
CA GLU A 988 -9.04 37.86 43.99
C GLU A 988 -8.67 36.41 43.60
N GLY A 989 -7.44 36.00 43.91
CA GLY A 989 -6.97 34.61 43.69
C GLY A 989 -7.81 33.60 44.47
N ARG A 990 -8.03 32.40 43.90
CA ARG A 990 -8.84 31.29 44.44
C ARG A 990 -8.64 31.07 45.95
N ARG A 991 -9.44 31.74 46.78
CA ARG A 991 -9.82 31.27 48.12
C ARG A 991 -11.31 31.00 48.06
N ARG A 992 -11.69 29.72 48.25
CA ARG A 992 -13.09 29.29 48.40
C ARG A 992 -13.76 30.14 49.49
N ARG A 993 -14.57 31.13 49.11
CA ARG A 993 -15.55 31.76 49.99
C ARG A 993 -16.93 31.13 49.71
N PRO A 994 -17.76 30.85 50.72
CA PRO A 994 -19.13 30.38 50.51
C PRO A 994 -19.96 31.44 49.79
N ALA A 995 -20.86 30.99 48.90
CA ALA A 995 -21.64 31.80 47.95
C ALA A 995 -22.74 32.71 48.55
N PHE A 996 -22.58 33.22 49.78
CA PHE A 996 -23.61 33.99 50.49
C PHE A 996 -23.18 35.37 51.01
N LEU A 997 -22.03 35.91 50.57
CA LEU A 997 -21.72 37.33 50.74
C LEU A 997 -21.74 38.04 49.39
N GLY A 998 -22.47 39.16 49.32
CA GLY A 998 -22.67 39.97 48.12
C GLY A 998 -21.39 40.35 47.39
N GLU A 999 -21.55 40.64 46.10
CA GLU A 999 -20.46 41.00 45.18
C GLU A 999 -19.54 42.07 45.79
N ALA A 1000 -18.23 41.84 45.71
CA ALA A 1000 -17.23 42.79 46.18
C ALA A 1000 -17.40 44.13 45.44
N LYS A 1001 -17.43 45.25 46.18
CA LYS A 1001 -17.58 46.57 45.58
C LYS A 1001 -16.41 46.84 44.61
N PRO A 1002 -16.67 47.33 43.39
CA PRO A 1002 -15.63 47.77 42.47
C PRO A 1002 -14.73 48.84 43.09
N GLU A 1003 -13.44 48.80 42.77
CA GLU A 1003 -12.41 49.71 43.30
C GLU A 1003 -12.47 51.06 42.61
N VAL A 1004 -12.71 51.05 41.30
CA VAL A 1004 -12.97 52.25 40.49
C VAL A 1004 -14.39 52.13 39.94
N THR A 1005 -15.21 53.17 40.05
CA THR A 1005 -16.54 53.21 39.41
C THR A 1005 -16.90 54.63 39.03
N PHE A 1006 -17.44 54.79 37.84
CA PHE A 1006 -18.07 56.04 37.43
C PHE A 1006 -19.37 55.75 36.68
N THR A 1007 -20.34 56.66 36.87
CA THR A 1007 -21.68 56.57 36.28
C THR A 1007 -22.06 57.93 35.74
N PHE A 1008 -22.60 57.97 34.51
CA PHE A 1008 -23.12 59.19 33.91
C PHE A 1008 -24.32 58.87 33.01
N ASP A 1009 -25.20 59.86 32.85
CA ASP A 1009 -26.37 59.78 31.97
C ASP A 1009 -26.08 60.55 30.68
N GLN A 1010 -26.53 60.02 29.54
CA GLN A 1010 -26.29 60.58 28.22
C GLN A 1010 -27.57 60.55 27.37
N THR A 1011 -27.68 61.54 26.48
CA THR A 1011 -28.77 61.67 25.51
C THR A 1011 -28.21 61.55 24.10
N GLY A 1012 -28.83 60.72 23.25
CA GLY A 1012 -28.47 60.50 21.85
C GLY A 1012 -29.60 60.84 20.88
N ASP A 1013 -29.28 60.91 19.59
CA ASP A 1013 -30.23 61.14 18.48
C ASP A 1013 -30.46 59.91 17.58
N GLN A 1014 -29.80 58.80 17.91
CA GLN A 1014 -29.87 57.53 17.22
C GLN A 1014 -30.23 56.39 18.20
N ASP A 1015 -30.73 55.28 17.65
CA ASP A 1015 -31.00 54.03 18.36
C ASP A 1015 -29.74 53.20 18.61
N TRP A 1016 -28.56 53.69 18.20
CA TRP A 1016 -27.25 53.13 18.49
C TRP A 1016 -26.24 54.25 18.71
N GLU A 1017 -25.20 54.00 19.50
CA GLU A 1017 -24.20 55.00 19.87
C GLU A 1017 -22.80 54.38 19.95
N ARG A 1018 -21.76 55.21 19.73
CA ARG A 1018 -20.35 54.81 19.93
C ARG A 1018 -19.76 55.59 21.09
N GLY A 1019 -19.18 54.87 22.04
CA GLY A 1019 -18.54 55.44 23.21
C GLY A 1019 -17.04 55.17 23.25
N GLN A 1020 -16.32 56.09 23.87
CA GLN A 1020 -14.95 55.89 24.32
C GLN A 1020 -14.84 56.42 25.74
N LEU A 1021 -14.08 55.73 26.58
CA LEU A 1021 -13.85 56.10 27.96
C LEU A 1021 -12.40 55.83 28.34
N GLU A 1022 -11.89 56.63 29.27
CA GLU A 1022 -10.57 56.46 29.88
C GLU A 1022 -10.75 56.13 31.36
N LEU A 1023 -10.18 54.99 31.78
CA LEU A 1023 -10.21 54.54 33.18
C LEU A 1023 -8.96 55.02 33.89
N ASP A 1024 -9.13 55.77 34.98
CA ASP A 1024 -8.03 56.08 35.90
C ASP A 1024 -7.87 54.95 36.93
N LEU A 1025 -6.76 54.22 36.81
CA LEU A 1025 -6.37 53.09 37.66
C LEU A 1025 -5.59 53.52 38.91
N THR A 1026 -5.57 54.80 39.27
CA THR A 1026 -4.85 55.28 40.46
C THR A 1026 -5.28 54.57 41.75
N GLU A 1027 -6.54 54.16 41.86
CA GLU A 1027 -7.08 53.43 43.02
C GLU A 1027 -7.18 51.90 42.79
N ALA A 1028 -6.85 51.42 41.59
CA ALA A 1028 -6.93 50.00 41.26
C ALA A 1028 -5.69 49.23 41.73
N LYS A 1029 -5.87 47.99 42.19
CA LYS A 1029 -4.75 47.12 42.55
C LYS A 1029 -4.00 46.59 41.33
N TYR A 1030 -2.68 46.45 41.47
CA TYR A 1030 -1.85 45.72 40.53
C TYR A 1030 -2.22 44.23 40.49
N GLY A 1031 -2.15 43.63 39.30
CA GLY A 1031 -2.57 42.26 39.00
C GLY A 1031 -3.68 42.20 37.95
N THR A 1032 -4.35 41.05 37.88
CA THR A 1032 -5.47 40.85 36.95
C THR A 1032 -6.71 41.56 37.45
N ASN A 1033 -7.25 42.43 36.60
CA ASN A 1033 -8.42 43.25 36.85
C ASN A 1033 -9.53 42.89 35.86
N ILE A 1034 -10.77 43.11 36.27
CA ILE A 1034 -11.97 42.93 35.45
C ILE A 1034 -12.63 44.29 35.32
N LEU A 1035 -12.72 44.77 34.08
CA LEU A 1035 -13.51 45.92 33.70
C LEU A 1035 -14.93 45.45 33.37
N THR A 1036 -15.93 46.02 34.02
CA THR A 1036 -17.34 45.84 33.71
C THR A 1036 -17.92 47.16 33.20
N LEU A 1037 -18.55 47.14 32.03
CA LEU A 1037 -19.37 48.24 31.53
C LEU A 1037 -20.83 47.78 31.52
N SER A 1038 -21.72 48.57 32.12
CA SER A 1038 -23.16 48.36 32.05
C SER A 1038 -23.85 49.58 31.47
N VAL A 1039 -24.83 49.34 30.59
CA VAL A 1039 -25.66 50.37 29.98
C VAL A 1039 -27.11 50.08 30.32
N MET A 1040 -27.82 51.07 30.86
CA MET A 1040 -29.23 51.01 31.17
C MET A 1040 -30.00 52.00 30.29
N ASP A 1041 -30.95 51.52 29.50
CA ASP A 1041 -31.91 52.36 28.79
C ASP A 1041 -32.91 52.93 29.80
N LEU A 1042 -32.91 54.26 29.97
CA LEU A 1042 -33.73 54.93 30.97
C LEU A 1042 -35.21 55.04 30.57
N GLN A 1043 -35.55 54.77 29.30
CA GLN A 1043 -36.94 54.73 28.83
C GLN A 1043 -37.59 53.39 29.15
N THR A 1044 -36.86 52.28 29.01
CA THR A 1044 -37.40 50.93 29.22
C THR A 1044 -37.03 50.33 30.58
N GLY A 1045 -35.98 50.84 31.21
CA GLY A 1045 -35.39 50.29 32.43
C GLY A 1045 -34.56 49.00 32.19
N LYS A 1046 -34.40 48.56 30.94
CA LYS A 1046 -33.55 47.40 30.61
C LYS A 1046 -32.08 47.78 30.74
N ALA A 1047 -31.25 46.82 31.15
CA ALA A 1047 -29.82 46.99 31.25
C ALA A 1047 -29.07 45.80 30.64
N VAL A 1048 -27.93 46.08 30.04
CA VAL A 1048 -26.97 45.10 29.50
C VAL A 1048 -25.60 45.38 30.10
N ALA A 1049 -24.74 44.38 30.19
CA ALA A 1049 -23.37 44.57 30.67
C ALA A 1049 -22.38 43.64 29.97
N LYS A 1050 -21.16 44.14 29.77
CA LYS A 1050 -20.02 43.40 29.21
C LYS A 1050 -18.84 43.50 30.15
N GLN A 1051 -18.01 42.47 30.16
CA GLN A 1051 -16.80 42.41 31.00
C GLN A 1051 -15.58 42.05 30.17
N VAL A 1052 -14.43 42.60 30.52
CA VAL A 1052 -13.13 42.23 29.95
C VAL A 1052 -12.08 42.14 31.04
N GLU A 1053 -11.25 41.09 30.98
CA GLU A 1053 -10.10 40.94 31.87
C GLU A 1053 -8.85 41.59 31.25
N PHE A 1054 -8.08 42.30 32.08
CA PHE A 1054 -6.80 42.92 31.70
C PHE A 1054 -5.83 42.90 32.88
N ASP A 1055 -4.53 42.95 32.60
CA ASP A 1055 -3.48 42.98 33.62
C ASP A 1055 -2.93 44.40 33.80
N TYR A 1056 -2.91 44.86 35.06
CA TYR A 1056 -2.30 46.13 35.45
C TYR A 1056 -1.01 45.86 36.22
N GLN A 1057 0.13 46.24 35.65
CA GLN A 1057 1.46 45.94 36.21
C GLN A 1057 2.09 47.18 36.84
N GLU A 1058 2.94 46.95 37.85
CA GLU A 1058 3.80 48.02 38.36
C GLU A 1058 4.72 48.51 37.24
N PRO A 1059 4.90 49.84 37.07
CA PRO A 1059 5.93 50.36 36.20
C PRO A 1059 7.31 49.88 36.69
N GLU A 1060 8.11 49.29 35.78
CA GLU A 1060 9.51 48.90 36.09
C GLU A 1060 10.42 50.09 36.42
#